data_AF-A0A2C6CT97-F1
#
_entry.id   AF-A0A2C6CT97-F1
#
_cell.length_a   1.000
_cell.length_b   1.000
_cell.length_c   1.000
_cell.angle_alpha   90.00
_cell.angle_beta   90.00
_cell.angle_gamma   90.00
#
_symmetry.space_group_name_H-M   'P 1'
#
loop_
_entity.id
_entity.type
_entity.pdbx_description
1 polymer ?
#
loop_
_entity_poly.entity_id
_entity_poly.type
_entity_poly.pdbx_seq_one_letter_code
_entity_poly.pdbx_strand_id
1 'polypeptide(L)'
;MSVAYEELLSRLSRRPKEDFLQLMILLALLPGINDYSLFLIDFGYPPGGSVLYTIVVSLALLGLPLAYIICRDRKYWHPLLRMLPLLLLWLTWILPNPLFRELFQLSGPLAYGWFLYEGGVRKRMFWVFLAIVWLSLGMLHLALFLGVTLMIRFVIILVSQNWRTVARLGWSKFILGAGLALLLWSPMLLVVVPSYYFTEMLEQKAAEGVYNFTFLNDYTHLSHFEVDLDKSLDSLQSRMKIQAHRKVDSLRQASADVAAAAPDVVGDLIRNSIVPPKVKKIDLDCAWWRLDCHAAQGAARAASAAASDAFRETGRKLADDTERRLDGFMRQGDKSAEEKLADLDAEIDRQIEQTRSETESTTLNSYRLLLLFLFLSEIGFFFVVLKSYTYVLARVLFSSDKGNTFATLAETELPMAHGKISLQGANYRIADSERGHYFVSRRFEPAGRAPKIALPQWHVGMVGRILSGTWAMNRLIMEAGRPAVDFNAAIGIEFVEWELAEGESVIFSLSDFVAMSGEVKLKRIVSLRMESMLLGKMFFTAATGPGKLILRSKGNVLLEGTSGDKVGPSTSVPQHRILAWQQHTRFLVESELNVLDVFFSGVYLRPMDGDPTVINSDQTGKARSGIGRFFWHFLLPN
;
A
#
# COMPACT_ATOMS: atom_id res chain seq x y z
N MET A 1 -8.53 -2.00 -44.80
CA MET A 1 -9.50 -1.44 -43.81
C MET A 1 -10.35 -2.54 -43.15
N SER A 2 -10.79 -3.60 -43.86
CA SER A 2 -11.55 -4.71 -43.25
C SER A 2 -10.77 -5.54 -42.21
N VAL A 3 -9.48 -5.81 -42.44
CA VAL A 3 -8.64 -6.58 -41.50
C VAL A 3 -8.47 -5.88 -40.14
N ALA A 4 -8.25 -4.56 -40.15
CA ALA A 4 -8.12 -3.78 -38.91
C ALA A 4 -9.46 -3.65 -38.16
N TYR A 5 -10.59 -3.65 -38.89
CA TYR A 5 -11.93 -3.61 -38.31
C TYR A 5 -12.34 -4.96 -37.69
N GLU A 6 -12.04 -6.08 -38.36
CA GLU A 6 -12.20 -7.43 -37.80
C GLU A 6 -11.28 -7.69 -36.61
N GLU A 7 -10.04 -7.17 -36.64
CA GLU A 7 -9.14 -7.25 -35.49
C GLU A 7 -9.64 -6.40 -34.30
N LEU A 8 -10.23 -5.23 -34.57
CA LEU A 8 -10.83 -4.40 -33.53
C LEU A 8 -12.09 -5.07 -32.92
N LEU A 9 -12.98 -5.60 -33.76
CA LEU A 9 -14.20 -6.30 -33.32
C LEU A 9 -13.87 -7.60 -32.57
N SER A 10 -12.86 -8.35 -33.00
CA SER A 10 -12.40 -9.54 -32.28
C SER A 10 -11.72 -9.19 -30.95
N ARG A 11 -11.00 -8.07 -30.85
CA ARG A 11 -10.47 -7.56 -29.58
C ARG A 11 -11.59 -7.07 -28.65
N LEU A 12 -12.64 -6.44 -29.19
CA LEU A 12 -13.80 -5.98 -28.42
C LEU A 12 -14.69 -7.13 -27.95
N SER A 13 -14.82 -8.22 -28.72
CA SER A 13 -15.63 -9.39 -28.32
C SER A 13 -14.90 -10.34 -27.35
N ARG A 14 -13.56 -10.40 -27.40
CA ARG A 14 -12.74 -11.26 -26.52
C ARG A 14 -12.56 -10.70 -25.11
N ARG A 15 -12.34 -9.39 -24.97
CA ARG A 15 -12.11 -8.73 -23.68
C ARG A 15 -13.20 -8.96 -22.63
N PRO A 16 -14.51 -8.78 -22.91
CA PRO A 16 -15.54 -8.93 -21.89
C PRO A 16 -15.66 -10.38 -21.37
N LYS A 17 -15.39 -11.39 -22.21
CA LYS A 17 -15.39 -12.80 -21.80
C LYS A 17 -14.25 -13.12 -20.84
N GLU A 18 -13.05 -12.58 -21.08
CA GLU A 18 -11.89 -12.77 -20.20
C GLU A 18 -12.01 -12.02 -18.89
N ASP A 19 -12.49 -10.78 -18.95
CA ASP A 19 -12.78 -9.97 -17.78
C ASP A 19 -13.84 -10.65 -16.89
N PHE A 20 -14.91 -11.20 -17.47
CA PHE A 20 -15.92 -11.96 -16.74
C PHE A 20 -15.33 -13.22 -16.08
N LEU A 21 -14.60 -14.07 -16.83
CA LEU A 21 -13.99 -15.27 -16.28
C LEU A 21 -13.03 -14.93 -15.12
N GLN A 22 -12.25 -13.86 -15.25
CA GLN A 22 -11.36 -13.40 -14.20
C GLN A 22 -12.13 -12.96 -12.95
N LEU A 23 -13.23 -12.20 -13.12
CA LEU A 23 -14.07 -11.82 -11.99
C LEU A 23 -14.63 -13.05 -11.29
N MET A 24 -15.12 -14.04 -12.03
CA MET A 24 -15.63 -15.29 -11.46
C MET A 24 -14.58 -16.02 -10.62
N ILE A 25 -13.36 -16.14 -11.14
CA ILE A 25 -12.24 -16.78 -10.41
C ILE A 25 -11.93 -16.00 -9.12
N LEU A 26 -11.92 -14.67 -9.19
CA LEU A 26 -11.73 -13.84 -8.01
C LEU A 26 -12.86 -14.01 -6.99
N LEU A 27 -14.13 -14.07 -7.43
CA LEU A 27 -15.26 -14.32 -6.54
C LEU A 27 -15.19 -15.70 -5.88
N ALA A 28 -14.63 -16.69 -6.56
CA ALA A 28 -14.38 -18.02 -5.98
C ALA A 28 -13.38 -18.00 -4.81
N LEU A 29 -12.54 -16.95 -4.71
CA LEU A 29 -11.60 -16.75 -3.62
C LEU A 29 -12.23 -16.11 -2.39
N LEU A 30 -13.43 -15.51 -2.49
CA LEU A 30 -14.09 -14.83 -1.36
C LEU A 30 -14.19 -15.70 -0.10
N PRO A 31 -14.57 -16.99 -0.17
CA PRO A 31 -14.59 -17.84 1.01
C PRO A 31 -13.23 -17.98 1.67
N GLY A 32 -12.17 -18.17 0.87
CA GLY A 32 -10.79 -18.25 1.36
C GLY A 32 -10.26 -16.93 1.93
N ILE A 33 -10.81 -15.79 1.49
CA ILE A 33 -10.49 -14.47 2.05
C ILE A 33 -11.22 -14.28 3.38
N ASN A 34 -12.48 -14.70 3.46
CA ASN A 34 -13.34 -14.56 4.63
C ASN A 34 -12.88 -15.40 5.83
N ASP A 35 -12.36 -16.60 5.59
CA ASP A 35 -11.83 -17.48 6.63
C ASP A 35 -10.30 -17.38 6.78
N TYR A 36 -9.67 -16.45 6.05
CA TYR A 36 -8.21 -16.24 6.00
C TYR A 36 -7.38 -17.44 5.51
N SER A 37 -8.01 -18.55 5.11
CA SER A 37 -7.32 -19.75 4.65
C SER A 37 -6.50 -19.51 3.39
N LEU A 38 -6.89 -18.52 2.58
CA LEU A 38 -6.11 -18.09 1.42
C LEU A 38 -4.72 -17.59 1.79
N PHE A 39 -4.57 -17.05 3.00
CA PHE A 39 -3.32 -16.47 3.48
C PHE A 39 -2.46 -17.46 4.27
N LEU A 40 -2.98 -18.66 4.56
CA LEU A 40 -2.36 -19.64 5.47
C LEU A 40 -2.08 -19.07 6.87
N ILE A 41 -2.81 -18.03 7.26
CA ILE A 41 -2.73 -17.40 8.58
C ILE A 41 -4.02 -17.72 9.30
N ASP A 42 -3.93 -18.51 10.36
CA ASP A 42 -5.06 -18.73 11.25
C ASP A 42 -5.08 -17.61 12.29
N PHE A 43 -5.94 -16.62 12.06
CA PHE A 43 -6.17 -15.58 13.05
C PHE A 43 -7.16 -16.02 14.15
N GLY A 44 -7.68 -17.25 14.11
CA GLY A 44 -8.67 -17.75 15.07
C GLY A 44 -10.07 -17.16 14.91
N TYR A 45 -10.37 -16.51 13.78
CA TYR A 45 -11.65 -15.84 13.57
C TYR A 45 -12.73 -16.79 13.04
N PRO A 46 -13.96 -16.73 13.60
CA PRO A 46 -15.10 -17.35 12.94
C PRO A 46 -15.38 -16.63 11.60
N PRO A 47 -15.71 -17.35 10.53
CA PRO A 47 -16.02 -16.74 9.23
C PRO A 47 -17.25 -15.83 9.35
N GLY A 48 -17.06 -14.51 9.18
CA GLY A 48 -18.11 -13.50 9.27
C GLY A 48 -18.66 -13.13 7.88
N GLY A 49 -19.77 -13.73 7.47
CA GLY A 49 -20.43 -13.41 6.20
C GLY A 49 -21.61 -12.46 6.35
N SER A 50 -21.63 -11.35 5.62
CA SER A 50 -22.85 -10.55 5.43
C SER A 50 -23.87 -11.28 4.55
N VAL A 51 -25.15 -10.89 4.59
CA VAL A 51 -26.15 -11.38 3.61
C VAL A 51 -25.67 -11.14 2.17
N LEU A 52 -25.00 -10.01 1.94
CA LEU A 52 -24.38 -9.68 0.66
C LEU A 52 -23.28 -10.69 0.28
N TYR A 53 -22.44 -11.12 1.22
CA TYR A 53 -21.44 -12.17 0.97
C TYR A 53 -22.10 -13.47 0.49
N THR A 54 -23.16 -13.94 1.16
CA THR A 54 -23.88 -15.16 0.74
C THR A 54 -24.46 -15.01 -0.66
N ILE A 55 -25.10 -13.86 -0.96
CA ILE A 55 -25.63 -13.57 -2.31
C ILE A 55 -24.52 -13.60 -3.35
N VAL A 56 -23.39 -12.96 -3.08
CA VAL A 56 -22.25 -12.88 -4.02
C VAL A 56 -21.65 -14.26 -4.27
N VAL A 57 -21.46 -15.08 -3.24
CA VAL A 57 -20.95 -16.45 -3.38
C VAL A 57 -21.94 -17.31 -4.17
N SER A 58 -23.24 -17.22 -3.88
CA SER A 58 -24.26 -17.93 -4.65
C SER A 58 -24.29 -17.50 -6.13
N LEU A 59 -24.17 -16.19 -6.42
CA LEU A 59 -24.06 -15.70 -7.79
C LEU A 59 -22.78 -16.21 -8.48
N ALA A 60 -21.66 -16.31 -7.75
CA ALA A 60 -20.43 -16.87 -8.28
C ALA A 60 -20.61 -18.36 -8.67
N LEU A 61 -21.32 -19.12 -7.85
CA LEU A 61 -21.64 -20.52 -8.14
C LEU A 61 -22.61 -20.66 -9.32
N LEU A 62 -23.62 -19.79 -9.41
CA LEU A 62 -24.57 -19.76 -10.54
C LEU A 62 -23.93 -19.32 -11.87
N GLY A 63 -22.82 -18.57 -11.82
CA GLY A 63 -22.05 -18.18 -13.01
C GLY A 63 -21.16 -19.30 -13.58
N LEU A 64 -21.02 -20.43 -12.88
CA LEU A 64 -20.15 -21.55 -13.28
C LEU A 64 -20.53 -22.18 -14.63
N PRO A 65 -21.82 -22.45 -14.94
CA PRO A 65 -22.23 -22.94 -16.25
C PRO A 65 -21.91 -21.95 -17.37
N LEU A 66 -22.10 -20.64 -17.12
CA LEU A 66 -21.81 -19.60 -18.10
C LEU A 66 -20.31 -19.48 -18.37
N ALA A 67 -19.49 -19.52 -17.31
CA ALA A 67 -18.05 -19.51 -17.43
C ALA A 67 -17.52 -20.80 -18.11
N TYR A 68 -18.15 -21.96 -17.87
CA TYR A 68 -17.86 -23.20 -18.59
C TYR A 68 -18.17 -23.08 -20.09
N ILE A 69 -19.33 -22.53 -20.46
CA ILE A 69 -19.71 -22.29 -21.87
C ILE A 69 -18.69 -21.36 -22.53
N ILE A 70 -18.28 -20.28 -21.86
CA ILE A 70 -17.26 -19.35 -22.35
C ILE A 70 -15.90 -20.05 -22.57
N CYS A 71 -15.54 -20.98 -21.70
CA CYS A 71 -14.29 -21.74 -21.77
C CYS A 71 -14.33 -22.85 -22.83
N ARG A 72 -15.49 -23.49 -23.05
CA ARG A 72 -15.67 -24.63 -23.96
C ARG A 72 -15.31 -24.32 -25.42
N ASP A 73 -15.56 -23.09 -25.87
CA ASP A 73 -15.23 -22.65 -27.24
C ASP A 73 -13.72 -22.45 -27.47
N ARG A 74 -12.88 -22.53 -26.43
CA ARG A 74 -11.42 -22.41 -26.57
C ARG A 74 -10.79 -23.78 -26.76
N LYS A 75 -10.03 -23.93 -27.85
CA LYS A 75 -9.34 -25.16 -28.27
C LYS A 75 -8.21 -25.66 -27.32
N TYR A 76 -8.09 -25.08 -26.12
CA TYR A 76 -6.99 -25.34 -25.18
C TYR A 76 -7.55 -25.83 -23.84
N TRP A 77 -6.87 -26.77 -23.17
CA TRP A 77 -7.27 -27.33 -21.87
C TRP A 77 -7.04 -26.39 -20.68
N HIS A 78 -6.18 -25.40 -20.84
CA HIS A 78 -5.82 -24.44 -19.78
C HIS A 78 -7.01 -23.68 -19.14
N PRO A 79 -8.09 -23.30 -19.85
CA PRO A 79 -9.25 -22.64 -19.25
C PRO A 79 -10.04 -23.52 -18.27
N LEU A 80 -10.07 -24.85 -18.47
CA LEU A 80 -10.74 -25.77 -17.54
C LEU A 80 -9.98 -25.89 -16.21
N LEU A 81 -8.64 -25.94 -16.26
CA LEU A 81 -7.79 -25.87 -15.07
C LEU A 81 -8.02 -24.58 -14.27
N ARG A 82 -8.29 -23.45 -14.95
CA ARG A 82 -8.60 -22.17 -14.30
C ARG A 82 -9.93 -22.18 -13.54
N MET A 83 -10.84 -23.07 -13.91
CA MET A 83 -12.15 -23.21 -13.29
C MET A 83 -12.19 -24.23 -12.15
N LEU A 84 -11.10 -24.98 -11.93
CA LEU A 84 -10.98 -25.96 -10.86
C LEU A 84 -11.38 -25.42 -9.46
N PRO A 85 -10.97 -24.21 -9.05
CA PRO A 85 -11.34 -23.65 -7.74
C PRO A 85 -12.84 -23.36 -7.62
N LEU A 86 -13.44 -22.85 -8.71
CA LEU A 86 -14.89 -22.65 -8.83
C LEU A 86 -15.66 -23.96 -8.75
N LEU A 87 -15.15 -24.99 -9.42
CA LEU A 87 -15.77 -26.32 -9.45
C LEU A 87 -15.66 -27.02 -8.10
N LEU A 88 -14.51 -26.91 -7.42
CA LEU A 88 -14.32 -27.44 -6.07
C LEU A 88 -15.14 -26.69 -5.04
N LEU A 89 -15.27 -25.35 -5.15
CA LEU A 89 -16.18 -24.56 -4.31
C LEU A 89 -17.65 -24.98 -4.51
N TRP A 90 -18.05 -25.27 -5.75
CA TRP A 90 -19.39 -25.77 -6.04
C TRP A 90 -19.62 -27.16 -5.45
N LEU A 91 -18.63 -28.05 -5.57
CA LEU A 91 -18.67 -29.39 -5.00
C LEU A 91 -18.73 -29.39 -3.47
N THR A 92 -17.98 -28.54 -2.78
CA THR A 92 -18.06 -28.42 -1.30
C THR A 92 -19.43 -27.93 -0.83
N TRP A 93 -20.10 -27.11 -1.65
CA TRP A 93 -21.41 -26.58 -1.32
C TRP A 93 -22.54 -27.60 -1.50
N ILE A 94 -22.46 -28.44 -2.54
CA ILE A 94 -23.46 -29.49 -2.82
C ILE A 94 -23.21 -30.77 -2.03
N LEU A 95 -21.94 -31.15 -1.87
CA LEU A 95 -21.52 -32.37 -1.22
C LEU A 95 -20.66 -31.98 0.00
N PRO A 96 -21.23 -31.97 1.23
CA PRO A 96 -20.49 -31.68 2.45
C PRO A 96 -19.56 -32.85 2.80
N ASN A 97 -18.52 -33.04 1.99
CA ASN A 97 -17.48 -34.06 2.18
C ASN A 97 -16.18 -33.36 2.62
N PRO A 98 -15.53 -33.81 3.71
CA PRO A 98 -14.29 -33.20 4.21
C PRO A 98 -13.17 -33.21 3.16
N LEU A 99 -13.09 -34.22 2.30
CA LEU A 99 -12.10 -34.31 1.24
C LEU A 99 -12.26 -33.17 0.21
N PHE A 100 -13.50 -32.77 -0.12
CA PHE A 100 -13.72 -31.62 -1.00
C PHE A 100 -13.32 -30.32 -0.32
N ARG A 101 -13.49 -30.21 1.01
CA ARG A 101 -13.03 -29.02 1.76
C ARG A 101 -11.51 -28.89 1.72
N GLU A 102 -10.77 -29.98 1.94
CA GLU A 102 -9.31 -29.99 1.83
C GLU A 102 -8.84 -29.66 0.39
N LEU A 103 -9.47 -30.27 -0.62
CA LEU A 103 -9.17 -29.94 -2.02
C LEU A 103 -9.49 -28.48 -2.37
N PHE A 104 -10.57 -27.93 -1.82
CA PHE A 104 -10.90 -26.51 -1.99
C PHE A 104 -9.83 -25.61 -1.36
N GLN A 105 -9.40 -25.92 -0.13
CA GLN A 105 -8.31 -25.20 0.55
C GLN A 105 -6.99 -25.23 -0.24
N LEU A 106 -6.68 -26.33 -0.95
CA LEU A 106 -5.53 -26.40 -1.86
C LEU A 106 -5.76 -25.62 -3.17
N SER A 107 -6.99 -25.60 -3.67
CA SER A 107 -7.33 -24.95 -4.93
C SER A 107 -7.34 -23.43 -4.87
N GLY A 108 -7.68 -22.84 -3.71
CA GLY A 108 -7.67 -21.40 -3.49
C GLY A 108 -6.31 -20.76 -3.77
N PRO A 109 -5.22 -21.19 -3.12
CA PRO A 109 -3.87 -20.74 -3.39
C PRO A 109 -3.42 -20.92 -4.84
N LEU A 110 -3.83 -22.02 -5.51
CA LEU A 110 -3.54 -22.24 -6.94
C LEU A 110 -4.27 -21.22 -7.83
N ALA A 111 -5.55 -20.99 -7.59
CA ALA A 111 -6.36 -19.98 -8.28
C ALA A 111 -5.77 -18.59 -8.13
N TYR A 112 -5.37 -18.28 -6.91
CA TYR A 112 -4.80 -17.00 -6.53
C TYR A 112 -3.41 -16.81 -7.14
N GLY A 113 -2.54 -17.82 -7.10
CA GLY A 113 -1.26 -17.83 -7.81
C GLY A 113 -1.42 -17.61 -9.30
N TRP A 114 -2.40 -18.26 -9.92
CA TRP A 114 -2.75 -18.03 -11.33
C TRP A 114 -3.22 -16.58 -11.57
N PHE A 115 -4.10 -16.05 -10.72
CA PHE A 115 -4.56 -14.67 -10.80
C PHE A 115 -3.38 -13.68 -10.67
N LEU A 116 -2.43 -13.94 -9.78
CA LEU A 116 -1.25 -13.09 -9.61
C LEU A 116 -0.39 -13.06 -10.88
N TYR A 117 -0.27 -14.21 -11.56
CA TYR A 117 0.50 -14.35 -12.80
C TYR A 117 -0.19 -13.71 -14.02
N GLU A 118 -1.47 -14.05 -14.30
CA GLU A 118 -2.17 -13.59 -15.53
C GLU A 118 -3.16 -12.42 -15.31
N GLY A 119 -3.75 -12.32 -14.13
CA GLY A 119 -4.93 -11.50 -13.85
C GLY A 119 -4.64 -10.00 -13.90
N GLY A 120 -3.41 -9.56 -13.63
CA GLY A 120 -3.02 -8.16 -13.73
C GLY A 120 -3.82 -7.23 -12.80
N VAL A 121 -3.22 -6.78 -11.69
CA VAL A 121 -3.80 -5.85 -10.69
C VAL A 121 -4.32 -4.52 -11.29
N ARG A 122 -3.94 -4.18 -12.53
CA ARG A 122 -4.42 -2.98 -13.23
C ARG A 122 -5.73 -3.17 -14.00
N LYS A 123 -6.23 -4.41 -14.14
CA LYS A 123 -7.47 -4.66 -14.88
C LYS A 123 -8.68 -4.15 -14.10
N ARG A 124 -9.70 -3.69 -14.83
CA ARG A 124 -10.93 -3.11 -14.25
C ARG A 124 -11.63 -4.08 -13.29
N MET A 125 -11.70 -5.36 -13.65
CA MET A 125 -12.38 -6.37 -12.84
C MET A 125 -11.69 -6.64 -11.49
N PHE A 126 -10.39 -6.39 -11.37
CA PHE A 126 -9.73 -6.46 -10.07
C PHE A 126 -10.24 -5.36 -9.12
N TRP A 127 -10.44 -4.13 -9.61
CA TRP A 127 -10.99 -3.05 -8.80
C TRP A 127 -12.46 -3.27 -8.44
N VAL A 128 -13.25 -3.82 -9.36
CA VAL A 128 -14.62 -4.27 -9.06
C VAL A 128 -14.59 -5.33 -7.96
N PHE A 129 -13.70 -6.31 -8.05
CA PHE A 129 -13.53 -7.32 -7.00
C PHE A 129 -13.11 -6.72 -5.65
N LEU A 130 -12.16 -5.78 -5.61
CA LEU A 130 -11.79 -5.10 -4.37
C LEU A 130 -12.97 -4.35 -3.74
N ALA A 131 -13.82 -3.72 -4.56
CA ALA A 131 -15.05 -3.09 -4.08
C ALA A 131 -16.02 -4.13 -3.51
N ILE A 132 -16.14 -5.30 -4.13
CA ILE A 132 -16.95 -6.41 -3.60
C ILE A 132 -16.41 -6.88 -2.26
N VAL A 133 -15.09 -7.14 -2.13
CA VAL A 133 -14.45 -7.52 -0.86
C VAL A 133 -14.70 -6.48 0.22
N TRP A 134 -14.57 -5.19 -0.11
CA TRP A 134 -14.84 -4.12 0.85
C TRP A 134 -16.29 -4.08 1.32
N LEU A 135 -17.25 -4.19 0.39
CA LEU A 135 -18.67 -4.14 0.72
C LEU A 135 -19.17 -5.41 1.42
N SER A 136 -18.61 -6.57 1.11
CA SER A 136 -19.07 -7.86 1.64
C SER A 136 -18.37 -8.28 2.93
N LEU A 137 -17.07 -8.00 3.05
CA LEU A 137 -16.19 -8.43 4.15
C LEU A 137 -15.59 -7.26 4.96
N GLY A 138 -15.69 -6.02 4.49
CA GLY A 138 -15.19 -4.84 5.19
C GLY A 138 -13.74 -4.45 4.87
N MET A 139 -13.28 -3.37 5.49
CA MET A 139 -11.98 -2.73 5.18
C MET A 139 -10.77 -3.58 5.59
N LEU A 140 -10.88 -4.35 6.67
CA LEU A 140 -9.81 -5.23 7.16
C LEU A 140 -9.42 -6.29 6.11
N HIS A 141 -10.40 -7.08 5.68
CA HIS A 141 -10.20 -8.10 4.65
C HIS A 141 -9.68 -7.51 3.35
N LEU A 142 -10.18 -6.33 2.95
CA LEU A 142 -9.67 -5.61 1.79
C LEU A 142 -8.17 -5.28 1.95
N ALA A 143 -7.78 -4.73 3.09
CA ALA A 143 -6.40 -4.32 3.34
C ALA A 143 -5.45 -5.53 3.40
N LEU A 144 -5.85 -6.62 4.07
CA LEU A 144 -5.10 -7.88 4.13
C LEU A 144 -4.94 -8.50 2.74
N PHE A 145 -6.05 -8.66 2.01
CA PHE A 145 -6.02 -9.20 0.65
C PHE A 145 -5.12 -8.37 -0.27
N LEU A 146 -5.24 -7.04 -0.22
CA LEU A 146 -4.42 -6.14 -1.02
C LEU A 146 -2.94 -6.22 -0.62
N GLY A 147 -2.63 -6.21 0.68
CA GLY A 147 -1.27 -6.30 1.22
C GLY A 147 -0.56 -7.58 0.77
N VAL A 148 -1.19 -8.74 0.98
CA VAL A 148 -0.65 -10.03 0.54
C VAL A 148 -0.55 -10.11 -0.98
N THR A 149 -1.56 -9.63 -1.72
CA THR A 149 -1.54 -9.58 -3.20
C THR A 149 -0.34 -8.79 -3.69
N LEU A 150 -0.10 -7.61 -3.11
CA LEU A 150 1.02 -6.75 -3.48
C LEU A 150 2.36 -7.40 -3.14
N MET A 151 2.48 -8.02 -1.96
CA MET A 151 3.70 -8.71 -1.52
C MET A 151 4.05 -9.89 -2.43
N ILE A 152 3.13 -10.82 -2.65
CA ILE A 152 3.41 -12.00 -3.49
C ILE A 152 3.66 -11.57 -4.93
N ARG A 153 2.88 -10.63 -5.46
CA ARG A 153 3.13 -10.09 -6.81
C ARG A 153 4.49 -9.41 -6.91
N PHE A 154 4.92 -8.71 -5.86
CA PHE A 154 6.26 -8.12 -5.81
C PHE A 154 7.33 -9.22 -5.91
N VAL A 155 7.20 -10.31 -5.14
CA VAL A 155 8.11 -11.47 -5.21
C VAL A 155 8.10 -12.11 -6.60
N ILE A 156 6.92 -12.33 -7.19
CA ILE A 156 6.81 -12.88 -8.56
C ILE A 156 7.51 -11.98 -9.58
N ILE A 157 7.27 -10.67 -9.53
CA ILE A 157 7.92 -9.72 -10.45
C ILE A 157 9.43 -9.73 -10.23
N LEU A 158 9.88 -9.69 -8.98
CA LEU A 158 11.29 -9.76 -8.60
C LEU A 158 11.95 -11.01 -9.20
N VAL A 159 11.37 -12.20 -9.01
CA VAL A 159 11.88 -13.45 -9.58
C VAL A 159 11.85 -13.41 -11.10
N SER A 160 10.72 -13.06 -11.71
CA SER A 160 10.54 -13.09 -13.17
C SER A 160 11.47 -12.13 -13.92
N GLN A 161 11.70 -10.93 -13.39
CA GLN A 161 12.53 -9.90 -14.03
C GLN A 161 14.01 -10.21 -13.87
N ASN A 162 14.39 -10.93 -12.81
CA ASN A 162 15.76 -11.34 -12.55
C ASN A 162 16.10 -12.72 -13.12
N TRP A 163 15.11 -13.53 -13.49
CA TRP A 163 15.34 -14.86 -14.06
C TRP A 163 16.27 -14.84 -15.27
N ARG A 164 16.12 -13.87 -16.17
CA ARG A 164 17.03 -13.70 -17.32
C ARG A 164 18.48 -13.41 -16.88
N THR A 165 18.65 -12.64 -15.83
CA THR A 165 19.98 -12.33 -15.27
C THR A 165 20.59 -13.57 -14.65
N VAL A 166 19.80 -14.36 -13.91
CA VAL A 166 20.26 -15.65 -13.37
C VAL A 166 20.62 -16.63 -14.50
N ALA A 167 19.79 -16.72 -15.54
CA ALA A 167 20.04 -17.56 -16.71
C ALA A 167 21.30 -17.14 -17.48
N ARG A 168 21.56 -15.83 -17.64
CA ARG A 168 22.78 -15.29 -18.27
C ARG A 168 24.04 -15.55 -17.45
N LEU A 169 23.98 -15.38 -16.13
CA LEU A 169 25.11 -15.60 -15.23
C LEU A 169 25.42 -17.09 -15.02
N GLY A 170 24.39 -17.93 -15.12
CA GLY A 170 24.46 -19.35 -14.78
C GLY A 170 24.18 -19.61 -13.29
N TRP A 171 23.50 -20.72 -13.00
CA TRP A 171 23.01 -21.07 -11.67
C TRP A 171 24.13 -21.17 -10.62
N SER A 172 25.28 -21.72 -11.01
CA SER A 172 26.45 -21.86 -10.12
C SER A 172 27.00 -20.51 -9.67
N LYS A 173 27.24 -19.58 -10.61
CA LYS A 173 27.73 -18.24 -10.29
C LYS A 173 26.71 -17.46 -9.45
N PHE A 174 25.42 -17.63 -9.75
CA PHE A 174 24.36 -17.00 -8.97
C PHE A 174 24.33 -17.51 -7.52
N ILE A 175 24.37 -18.83 -7.29
CA ILE A 175 24.39 -19.41 -5.94
C ILE A 175 25.62 -18.95 -5.17
N LEU A 176 26.81 -18.98 -5.78
CA LEU A 176 28.04 -18.52 -5.14
C LEU A 176 27.95 -17.02 -4.79
N GLY A 177 27.42 -16.20 -5.70
CA GLY A 177 27.15 -14.78 -5.48
C GLY A 177 26.12 -14.55 -4.37
N ALA A 178 25.08 -15.37 -4.29
CA ALA A 178 24.09 -15.34 -3.22
C ALA A 178 24.68 -15.71 -1.86
N GLY A 179 25.54 -16.73 -1.79
CA GLY A 179 26.27 -17.09 -0.57
C GLY A 179 27.18 -15.96 -0.08
N LEU A 180 27.95 -15.36 -1.00
CA LEU A 180 28.80 -14.20 -0.67
C LEU A 180 27.97 -12.98 -0.27
N ALA A 181 26.86 -12.71 -0.97
CA ALA A 181 25.95 -11.62 -0.62
C ALA A 181 25.33 -11.81 0.75
N LEU A 182 24.94 -13.05 1.11
CA LEU A 182 24.42 -13.39 2.43
C LEU A 182 25.47 -13.15 3.51
N LEU A 183 26.73 -13.53 3.27
CA LEU A 183 27.83 -13.27 4.20
C LEU A 183 28.06 -11.76 4.41
N LEU A 184 28.09 -10.99 3.32
CA LEU A 184 28.24 -9.53 3.38
C LEU A 184 27.01 -8.82 3.97
N TRP A 185 25.82 -9.40 3.83
CA TRP A 185 24.57 -8.89 4.39
C TRP A 185 24.37 -9.29 5.85
N SER A 186 24.98 -10.39 6.31
CA SER A 186 24.78 -10.98 7.63
C SER A 186 24.92 -10.03 8.83
N PRO A 187 25.76 -8.96 8.83
CA PRO A 187 25.76 -8.03 9.95
C PRO A 187 24.43 -7.28 10.14
N MET A 188 23.55 -7.23 9.12
CA MET A 188 22.18 -6.72 9.27
C MET A 188 21.32 -7.59 10.19
N LEU A 189 21.67 -8.87 10.38
CA LEU A 189 20.96 -9.75 11.32
C LEU A 189 20.99 -9.21 12.76
N LEU A 190 22.03 -8.45 13.13
CA LEU A 190 22.11 -7.78 14.44
C LEU A 190 21.00 -6.75 14.66
N VAL A 191 20.30 -6.33 13.60
CA VAL A 191 19.20 -5.37 13.64
C VAL A 191 17.90 -6.05 13.25
N VAL A 192 17.92 -6.84 12.18
CA VAL A 192 16.76 -7.56 11.66
C VAL A 192 16.20 -8.53 12.71
N VAL A 193 17.03 -9.32 13.39
CA VAL A 193 16.55 -10.30 14.37
C VAL A 193 15.94 -9.61 15.59
N PRO A 194 16.60 -8.62 16.24
CA PRO A 194 15.98 -7.87 17.31
C PRO A 194 14.73 -7.09 16.88
N SER A 195 14.71 -6.49 15.68
CA SER A 195 13.53 -5.79 15.16
C SER A 195 12.34 -6.71 14.92
N TYR A 196 12.58 -7.93 14.42
CA TYR A 196 11.56 -8.95 14.26
C TYR A 196 10.99 -9.37 15.62
N TYR A 197 11.87 -9.74 16.57
CA TYR A 197 11.46 -10.09 17.92
C TYR A 197 10.75 -8.93 18.64
N PHE A 198 11.20 -7.70 18.40
CA PHE A 198 10.57 -6.50 18.92
C PHE A 198 9.16 -6.31 18.34
N THR A 199 8.93 -6.67 17.08
CA THR A 199 7.60 -6.62 16.44
C THR A 199 6.66 -7.69 17.03
N GLU A 200 7.13 -8.92 17.22
CA GLU A 200 6.35 -9.97 17.91
C GLU A 200 6.05 -9.58 19.37
N MET A 201 7.04 -9.02 20.07
CA MET A 201 6.86 -8.52 21.44
C MET A 201 5.87 -7.35 21.47
N LEU A 202 5.91 -6.44 20.50
CA LEU A 202 4.97 -5.34 20.37
C LEU A 202 3.54 -5.85 20.19
N GLU A 203 3.33 -6.85 19.34
CA GLU A 203 2.03 -7.49 19.15
C GLU A 203 1.51 -8.10 20.46
N GLN A 204 2.35 -8.91 21.11
CA GLN A 204 1.99 -9.53 22.39
C GLN A 204 1.67 -8.46 23.45
N LYS A 205 2.50 -7.42 23.57
CA LYS A 205 2.31 -6.35 24.56
C LYS A 205 1.14 -5.44 24.24
N ALA A 206 0.85 -5.20 22.97
CA ALA A 206 -0.33 -4.45 22.56
C ALA A 206 -1.60 -5.22 22.91
N ALA A 207 -1.64 -6.53 22.65
CA ALA A 207 -2.75 -7.39 23.05
C ALA A 207 -2.88 -7.51 24.57
N GLU A 208 -1.79 -7.79 25.30
CA GLU A 208 -1.78 -7.76 26.77
C GLU A 208 -2.26 -6.40 27.30
N GLY A 209 -1.91 -5.30 26.63
CA GLY A 209 -2.40 -3.97 26.96
C GLY A 209 -3.93 -3.86 26.82
N VAL A 210 -4.49 -4.39 25.74
CA VAL A 210 -5.95 -4.45 25.59
C VAL A 210 -6.56 -5.28 26.72
N TYR A 211 -6.05 -6.48 27.02
CA TYR A 211 -6.59 -7.31 28.11
C TYR A 211 -6.45 -6.67 29.50
N ASN A 212 -5.28 -6.12 29.81
CA ASN A 212 -4.98 -5.61 31.15
C ASN A 212 -5.72 -4.31 31.49
N PHE A 213 -6.01 -3.49 30.48
CA PHE A 213 -6.55 -2.15 30.64
C PHE A 213 -7.99 -1.98 30.14
N THR A 214 -8.62 -3.02 29.60
CA THR A 214 -10.06 -3.03 29.32
C THR A 214 -10.83 -3.82 30.37
N PHE A 215 -12.13 -4.08 30.13
CA PHE A 215 -13.02 -4.81 31.03
C PHE A 215 -12.93 -6.34 30.88
N LEU A 216 -11.96 -6.83 30.09
CA LEU A 216 -11.71 -8.24 29.86
C LEU A 216 -11.20 -8.90 31.16
N ASN A 217 -11.90 -9.95 31.63
CA ASN A 217 -11.62 -10.54 32.95
C ASN A 217 -10.70 -11.77 32.90
N ASP A 218 -10.65 -12.50 31.77
CA ASP A 218 -9.85 -13.71 31.63
C ASP A 218 -9.02 -13.67 30.33
N TYR A 219 -7.74 -14.02 30.46
CA TYR A 219 -6.80 -14.17 29.35
C TYR A 219 -6.49 -15.66 29.19
N THR A 220 -6.95 -16.29 28.11
CA THR A 220 -6.56 -17.66 27.78
C THR A 220 -5.53 -17.68 26.66
N HIS A 221 -5.85 -17.11 25.49
CA HIS A 221 -4.96 -16.97 24.34
C HIS A 221 -5.42 -15.82 23.43
N LEU A 222 -4.47 -15.19 22.74
CA LEU A 222 -4.70 -14.13 21.73
C LEU A 222 -5.76 -14.47 20.67
N SER A 223 -5.80 -15.73 20.23
CA SER A 223 -6.77 -16.23 19.25
C SER A 223 -8.19 -16.30 19.78
N HIS A 224 -8.40 -16.15 21.10
CA HIS A 224 -9.71 -16.21 21.74
C HIS A 224 -10.27 -14.82 22.10
N PHE A 225 -9.67 -13.74 21.61
CA PHE A 225 -10.09 -12.37 21.95
C PHE A 225 -11.59 -12.12 21.80
N GLU A 226 -12.20 -12.61 20.72
CA GLU A 226 -13.64 -12.45 20.47
C GLU A 226 -14.49 -13.20 21.50
N VAL A 227 -14.09 -14.43 21.85
CA VAL A 227 -14.77 -15.25 22.88
C VAL A 227 -14.59 -14.65 24.28
N ASP A 228 -13.40 -14.14 24.59
CA ASP A 228 -13.09 -13.51 25.87
C ASP A 228 -13.84 -12.16 26.00
N LEU A 229 -13.97 -11.41 24.91
CA LEU A 229 -14.75 -10.19 24.83
C LEU A 229 -16.24 -10.45 25.06
N ASP A 230 -16.80 -11.44 24.35
CA ASP A 230 -18.21 -11.84 24.48
C ASP A 230 -18.56 -12.21 25.94
N LYS A 231 -17.76 -13.08 26.56
CA LYS A 231 -17.91 -13.45 27.98
C LYS A 231 -17.80 -12.25 28.93
N SER A 232 -16.86 -11.35 28.65
CA SER A 232 -16.63 -10.17 29.50
C SER A 232 -17.76 -9.16 29.37
N LEU A 233 -18.29 -8.99 28.16
CA LEU A 233 -19.48 -8.19 27.89
C LEU A 233 -20.74 -8.79 28.52
N ASP A 234 -20.93 -10.10 28.48
CA ASP A 234 -22.04 -10.78 29.15
C ASP A 234 -22.01 -10.57 30.66
N SER A 235 -20.82 -10.69 31.27
CA SER A 235 -20.64 -10.41 32.69
C SER A 235 -20.96 -8.95 33.02
N LEU A 236 -20.53 -8.01 32.18
CA LEU A 236 -20.77 -6.59 32.35
C LEU A 236 -22.25 -6.24 32.17
N GLN A 237 -22.88 -6.77 31.12
CA GLN A 237 -24.30 -6.62 30.82
C GLN A 237 -25.15 -7.12 31.99
N SER A 238 -24.83 -8.31 32.51
CA SER A 238 -25.53 -8.88 33.67
C SER A 238 -25.43 -7.98 34.89
N ARG A 239 -24.26 -7.38 35.16
CA ARG A 239 -24.10 -6.42 36.27
C ARG A 239 -24.90 -5.14 36.04
N MET A 240 -24.89 -4.61 34.82
CA MET A 240 -25.67 -3.43 34.45
C MET A 240 -27.17 -3.67 34.61
N LYS A 241 -27.68 -4.82 34.13
CA LYS A 241 -29.08 -5.23 34.32
C LYS A 241 -29.44 -5.32 35.80
N ILE A 242 -28.64 -6.02 36.61
CA ILE A 242 -28.88 -6.14 38.06
C ILE A 242 -28.91 -4.76 38.74
N GLN A 243 -27.99 -3.85 38.39
CA GLN A 243 -27.94 -2.51 38.98
C GLN A 243 -29.13 -1.64 38.55
N ALA A 244 -29.45 -1.62 37.27
CA ALA A 244 -30.58 -0.85 36.74
C ALA A 244 -31.92 -1.36 37.30
N HIS A 245 -32.14 -2.68 37.28
CA HIS A 245 -33.35 -3.32 37.83
C HIS A 245 -33.53 -3.05 39.32
N ARG A 246 -32.46 -3.15 40.13
CA ARG A 246 -32.52 -2.77 41.56
C ARG A 246 -32.92 -1.31 41.76
N LYS A 247 -32.51 -0.41 40.86
CA LYS A 247 -32.90 1.00 40.93
C LYS A 247 -34.36 1.20 40.52
N VAL A 248 -34.83 0.55 39.47
CA VAL A 248 -36.25 0.54 39.07
C VAL A 248 -37.12 -0.03 40.19
N ASP A 249 -36.71 -1.14 40.82
CA ASP A 249 -37.41 -1.73 41.96
C ASP A 249 -37.46 -0.78 43.17
N SER A 250 -36.37 -0.05 43.44
CA SER A 250 -36.36 0.97 44.50
C SER A 250 -37.33 2.11 44.21
N LEU A 251 -37.50 2.49 42.94
CA LEU A 251 -38.52 3.46 42.53
C LEU A 251 -39.92 2.86 42.67
N ARG A 252 -40.13 1.60 42.26
CA ARG A 252 -41.42 0.89 42.43
C ARG A 252 -41.85 0.84 43.90
N GLN A 253 -40.91 0.64 44.82
CA GLN A 253 -41.16 0.65 46.27
C GLN A 253 -41.43 2.07 46.83
N ALA A 254 -40.83 3.10 46.23
CA ALA A 254 -41.05 4.50 46.58
C ALA A 254 -42.30 5.13 45.91
N SER A 255 -43.10 4.34 45.19
CA SER A 255 -44.10 4.79 44.20
C SER A 255 -45.21 5.74 44.67
N ALA A 256 -45.43 5.92 45.97
CA ALA A 256 -46.29 7.00 46.47
C ALA A 256 -45.69 8.41 46.19
N ASP A 257 -44.36 8.52 46.18
CA ASP A 257 -43.60 9.78 45.95
C ASP A 257 -43.00 9.87 44.53
N VAL A 258 -43.01 8.80 43.73
CA VAL A 258 -42.44 8.80 42.37
C VAL A 258 -43.20 9.69 41.41
N ALA A 259 -44.51 9.91 41.63
CA ALA A 259 -45.27 10.93 40.90
C ALA A 259 -44.77 12.36 41.20
N ALA A 260 -44.03 12.57 42.30
CA ALA A 260 -43.42 13.84 42.67
C ALA A 260 -41.91 13.93 42.32
N ALA A 261 -41.26 12.81 41.99
CA ALA A 261 -39.86 12.80 41.58
C ALA A 261 -39.72 13.26 40.12
N ALA A 262 -38.98 14.34 39.88
CA ALA A 262 -38.79 14.93 38.55
C ALA A 262 -38.08 13.96 37.59
N PRO A 263 -38.40 13.98 36.27
CA PRO A 263 -37.71 13.20 35.23
C PRO A 263 -36.20 13.25 35.30
N ASP A 264 -35.65 14.41 35.63
CA ASP A 264 -34.21 14.69 35.77
C ASP A 264 -33.57 13.79 36.85
N VAL A 265 -34.28 13.51 37.96
CA VAL A 265 -33.76 12.67 39.06
C VAL A 265 -33.67 11.21 38.62
N VAL A 266 -34.63 10.72 37.82
CA VAL A 266 -34.62 9.37 37.27
C VAL A 266 -33.59 9.25 36.14
N GLY A 267 -33.48 10.27 35.29
CA GLY A 267 -32.44 10.39 34.26
C GLY A 267 -31.04 10.35 34.87
N ASP A 268 -30.79 11.11 35.94
CA ASP A 268 -29.53 11.08 36.68
C ASP A 268 -29.30 9.75 37.40
N LEU A 269 -30.34 9.13 37.94
CA LEU A 269 -30.22 7.80 38.55
C LEU A 269 -29.77 6.75 37.54
N ILE A 270 -30.34 6.80 36.33
CA ILE A 270 -30.02 5.87 35.24
C ILE A 270 -28.62 6.16 34.69
N ARG A 271 -28.29 7.43 34.46
CA ARG A 271 -26.95 7.90 34.06
C ARG A 271 -25.87 7.43 35.04
N ASN A 272 -26.17 7.45 36.34
CA ASN A 272 -25.27 7.00 37.39
C ASN A 272 -25.29 5.47 37.61
N SER A 273 -26.31 4.75 37.11
CA SER A 273 -26.38 3.29 37.15
C SER A 273 -25.58 2.62 36.02
N ILE A 274 -25.39 3.32 34.90
CA ILE A 274 -24.52 2.91 33.80
C ILE A 274 -23.10 3.37 34.12
N VAL A 275 -22.45 2.65 35.05
CA VAL A 275 -21.06 2.96 35.40
C VAL A 275 -20.17 2.41 34.28
N PRO A 276 -19.43 3.27 33.54
CA PRO A 276 -18.46 2.76 32.57
C PRO A 276 -17.53 1.80 33.31
N PRO A 277 -17.13 0.68 32.68
CA PRO A 277 -16.25 -0.27 33.34
C PRO A 277 -15.03 0.47 33.87
N LYS A 278 -14.58 0.11 35.08
CA LYS A 278 -13.37 0.68 35.68
C LYS A 278 -12.19 0.34 34.78
N VAL A 279 -11.89 1.23 33.85
CA VAL A 279 -10.65 1.17 33.10
C VAL A 279 -9.54 1.48 34.10
N LYS A 280 -8.61 0.54 34.26
CA LYS A 280 -7.41 0.79 35.05
C LYS A 280 -6.68 1.99 34.44
N LYS A 281 -6.29 2.95 35.28
CA LYS A 281 -5.54 4.13 34.82
C LYS A 281 -4.30 3.65 34.06
N ILE A 282 -4.20 4.03 32.79
CA ILE A 282 -3.11 3.61 31.91
C ILE A 282 -1.91 4.55 32.17
N ASP A 283 -1.23 4.28 33.28
CA ASP A 283 -0.02 4.98 33.71
C ASP A 283 1.14 3.98 33.71
N LEU A 284 1.44 3.47 32.51
CA LEU A 284 2.71 2.80 32.28
C LEU A 284 3.77 3.91 32.28
N ASP A 285 4.60 3.96 33.33
CA ASP A 285 5.72 4.90 33.47
C ASP A 285 6.82 4.51 32.46
N CYS A 286 6.51 4.72 31.18
CA CYS A 286 7.31 4.28 30.06
C CYS A 286 8.47 5.25 29.88
N ALA A 287 9.69 4.76 30.06
CA ALA A 287 10.87 5.49 29.62
C ALA A 287 10.80 5.75 28.11
N TRP A 288 11.26 6.91 27.66
CA TRP A 288 11.13 7.37 26.27
C TRP A 288 11.76 6.42 25.22
N TRP A 289 12.74 5.60 25.63
CA TRP A 289 13.38 4.59 24.77
C TRP A 289 12.62 3.25 24.70
N ARG A 290 11.64 3.03 25.58
CA ARG A 290 10.82 1.80 25.62
C ARG A 290 9.63 1.92 24.68
N LEU A 291 9.92 1.79 23.39
CA LEU A 291 8.91 1.79 22.32
C LEU A 291 7.87 0.68 22.52
N ASP A 292 8.25 -0.46 23.11
CA ASP A 292 7.35 -1.56 23.50
C ASP A 292 6.28 -1.11 24.50
N CYS A 293 6.73 -0.39 25.54
CA CYS A 293 5.87 0.15 26.58
C CYS A 293 4.95 1.22 26.00
N HIS A 294 5.48 2.14 25.17
CA HIS A 294 4.67 3.19 24.55
C HIS A 294 3.64 2.66 23.56
N ALA A 295 3.97 1.62 22.79
CA ALA A 295 3.01 0.99 21.89
C ALA A 295 1.93 0.23 22.66
N ALA A 296 2.30 -0.52 23.70
CA ALA A 296 1.34 -1.17 24.60
C ALA A 296 0.43 -0.13 25.27
N GLN A 297 1.01 0.99 25.73
CA GLN A 297 0.29 2.11 26.29
C GLN A 297 -0.64 2.77 25.27
N GLY A 298 -0.18 2.95 24.03
CA GLY A 298 -0.96 3.52 22.93
C GLY A 298 -2.14 2.64 22.52
N ALA A 299 -1.90 1.34 22.34
CA ALA A 299 -2.92 0.34 22.05
C ALA A 299 -3.94 0.24 23.19
N ALA A 300 -3.46 0.16 24.44
CA ALA A 300 -4.31 0.17 25.63
C ALA A 300 -5.14 1.45 25.71
N ARG A 301 -4.54 2.63 25.47
CA ARG A 301 -5.24 3.93 25.48
C ARG A 301 -6.28 4.01 24.39
N ALA A 302 -5.97 3.57 23.18
CA ALA A 302 -6.91 3.57 22.07
C ALA A 302 -8.10 2.64 22.35
N ALA A 303 -7.85 1.40 22.78
CA ALA A 303 -8.90 0.43 23.10
C ALA A 303 -9.74 0.87 24.32
N SER A 304 -9.07 1.37 25.37
CA SER A 304 -9.73 1.92 26.57
C SER A 304 -10.57 3.15 26.26
N ALA A 305 -10.05 4.10 25.48
CA ALA A 305 -10.76 5.31 25.10
C ALA A 305 -11.97 4.94 24.24
N ALA A 306 -11.79 4.08 23.24
CA ALA A 306 -12.89 3.61 22.39
C ALA A 306 -14.00 2.91 23.20
N ALA A 307 -13.63 2.03 24.14
CA ALA A 307 -14.59 1.38 25.03
C ALA A 307 -15.26 2.39 25.97
N SER A 308 -14.49 3.26 26.63
CA SER A 308 -15.02 4.25 27.59
C SER A 308 -15.94 5.26 26.92
N ASP A 309 -15.59 5.72 25.73
CA ASP A 309 -16.36 6.68 24.97
C ASP A 309 -17.66 6.04 24.45
N ALA A 310 -17.61 4.77 24.00
CA ALA A 310 -18.82 4.00 23.69
C ALA A 310 -19.75 3.92 24.91
N PHE A 311 -19.25 3.49 26.08
CA PHE A 311 -20.06 3.40 27.31
C PHE A 311 -20.63 4.75 27.75
N ARG A 312 -19.83 5.83 27.69
CA ARG A 312 -20.29 7.17 28.07
C ARG A 312 -21.35 7.69 27.12
N GLU A 313 -21.15 7.51 25.82
CA GLU A 313 -22.09 7.97 24.80
C GLU A 313 -23.40 7.20 24.89
N THR A 314 -23.36 5.88 25.04
CA THR A 314 -24.58 5.09 25.18
C THR A 314 -25.26 5.35 26.53
N GLY A 315 -24.49 5.53 27.61
CA GLY A 315 -25.04 5.94 28.90
C GLY A 315 -25.76 7.30 28.86
N ARG A 316 -25.20 8.26 28.12
CA ARG A 316 -25.86 9.56 27.85
C ARG A 316 -27.12 9.38 27.02
N LYS A 317 -27.05 8.65 25.90
CA LYS A 317 -28.22 8.40 25.04
C LYS A 317 -29.34 7.71 25.80
N LEU A 318 -29.02 6.71 26.62
CA LEU A 318 -29.99 6.00 27.45
C LEU A 318 -30.61 6.93 28.49
N ALA A 319 -29.80 7.73 29.20
CA ALA A 319 -30.31 8.70 30.15
C ALA A 319 -31.23 9.73 29.46
N ASP A 320 -30.79 10.32 28.35
CA ASP A 320 -31.52 11.36 27.63
C ASP A 320 -32.80 10.82 26.95
N ASP A 321 -32.78 9.58 26.43
CA ASP A 321 -33.98 8.93 25.88
C ASP A 321 -34.96 8.56 26.99
N THR A 322 -34.45 8.09 28.14
CA THR A 322 -35.29 7.76 29.29
C THR A 322 -35.93 9.02 29.87
N GLU A 323 -35.17 10.08 30.06
CA GLU A 323 -35.65 11.37 30.56
C GLU A 323 -36.74 11.95 29.64
N ARG A 324 -36.49 11.98 28.31
CA ARG A 324 -37.48 12.43 27.32
C ARG A 324 -38.76 11.60 27.34
N ARG A 325 -38.65 10.29 27.51
CA ARG A 325 -39.83 9.42 27.58
C ARG A 325 -40.55 9.54 28.92
N LEU A 326 -39.83 9.68 30.03
CA LEU A 326 -40.42 9.90 31.35
C LEU A 326 -41.18 11.24 31.40
N ASP A 327 -40.63 12.31 30.82
CA ASP A 327 -41.33 13.58 30.63
C ASP A 327 -42.60 13.40 29.77
N GLY A 328 -42.50 12.63 28.67
CA GLY A 328 -43.68 12.23 27.87
C GLY A 328 -44.72 11.42 28.67
N PHE A 329 -44.28 10.49 29.51
CA PHE A 329 -45.12 9.64 30.36
C PHE A 329 -45.80 10.41 31.49
N MET A 330 -45.15 11.43 32.04
CA MET A 330 -45.74 12.34 33.04
C MET A 330 -46.83 13.23 32.42
N ARG A 331 -46.73 13.53 31.12
CA ARG A 331 -47.73 14.31 30.37
C ARG A 331 -48.94 13.48 29.92
N GLN A 332 -48.79 12.16 29.76
CA GLN A 332 -49.87 11.23 29.41
C GLN A 332 -50.45 10.59 30.69
N GLY A 333 -51.46 11.23 31.26
CA GLY A 333 -52.04 10.89 32.59
C GLY A 333 -52.87 9.59 32.69
N ASP A 334 -53.01 8.80 31.63
CA ASP A 334 -54.03 7.73 31.57
C ASP A 334 -53.55 6.30 31.94
N LYS A 335 -52.24 6.02 31.97
CA LYS A 335 -51.71 4.68 32.31
C LYS A 335 -51.34 4.55 33.78
N SER A 336 -51.52 3.36 34.36
CA SER A 336 -51.11 3.05 35.74
C SER A 336 -49.58 3.16 35.89
N ALA A 337 -49.10 3.59 37.07
CA ALA A 337 -47.67 3.71 37.34
C ALA A 337 -46.90 2.39 37.15
N GLU A 338 -47.58 1.25 37.36
CA GLU A 338 -47.00 -0.08 37.21
C GLU A 338 -46.74 -0.46 35.76
N GLU A 339 -47.67 -0.14 34.85
CA GLU A 339 -47.50 -0.34 33.41
C GLU A 339 -46.34 0.54 32.88
N LYS A 340 -46.24 1.77 33.37
CA LYS A 340 -45.15 2.71 33.00
C LYS A 340 -43.78 2.22 33.47
N LEU A 341 -43.70 1.65 34.68
CA LEU A 341 -42.44 1.08 35.20
C LEU A 341 -42.05 -0.19 34.44
N ALA A 342 -43.01 -1.00 33.97
CA ALA A 342 -42.72 -2.16 33.12
C ALA A 342 -42.19 -1.76 31.74
N ASP A 343 -42.76 -0.71 31.13
CA ASP A 343 -42.26 -0.14 29.86
C ASP A 343 -40.83 0.39 30.00
N LEU A 344 -40.51 1.03 31.13
CA LEU A 344 -39.16 1.51 31.45
C LEU A 344 -38.18 0.34 31.61
N ASP A 345 -38.59 -0.73 32.28
CA ASP A 345 -37.80 -1.94 32.52
C ASP A 345 -37.36 -2.60 31.20
N ALA A 346 -38.32 -2.80 30.29
CA ALA A 346 -38.08 -3.37 28.98
C ALA A 346 -37.16 -2.50 28.10
N GLU A 347 -37.28 -1.18 28.20
CA GLU A 347 -36.43 -0.23 27.47
C GLU A 347 -34.99 -0.22 28.00
N ILE A 348 -34.81 -0.29 29.32
CA ILE A 348 -33.49 -0.46 29.95
C ILE A 348 -32.80 -1.71 29.39
N ASP A 349 -33.50 -2.85 29.36
CA ASP A 349 -32.95 -4.09 28.80
C ASP A 349 -32.57 -3.95 27.32
N ARG A 350 -33.44 -3.33 26.50
CA ARG A 350 -33.18 -3.07 25.08
C ARG A 350 -31.93 -2.23 24.86
N GLN A 351 -31.75 -1.21 25.69
CA GLN A 351 -30.64 -0.26 25.57
C GLN A 351 -29.34 -0.81 26.11
N ILE A 352 -29.40 -1.63 27.17
CA ILE A 352 -28.26 -2.40 27.66
C ILE A 352 -27.79 -3.40 26.58
N GLU A 353 -28.72 -4.08 25.89
CA GLU A 353 -28.38 -4.96 24.75
C GLU A 353 -27.76 -4.19 23.59
N GLN A 354 -28.32 -3.03 23.23
CA GLN A 354 -27.73 -2.16 22.21
C GLN A 354 -26.32 -1.69 22.61
N THR A 355 -26.12 -1.33 23.87
CA THR A 355 -24.80 -0.94 24.43
C THR A 355 -23.80 -2.08 24.30
N ARG A 356 -24.22 -3.31 24.63
CA ARG A 356 -23.39 -4.52 24.50
C ARG A 356 -22.92 -4.67 23.05
N SER A 357 -23.85 -4.65 22.09
CA SER A 357 -23.54 -4.80 20.66
C SER A 357 -22.64 -3.68 20.12
N GLU A 358 -22.90 -2.41 20.49
CA GLU A 358 -22.09 -1.26 20.08
C GLU A 358 -20.66 -1.34 20.67
N THR A 359 -20.54 -1.73 21.93
CA THR A 359 -19.26 -1.90 22.62
C THR A 359 -18.47 -3.06 22.04
N GLU A 360 -19.13 -4.19 21.78
CA GLU A 360 -18.54 -5.36 21.13
C GLU A 360 -17.96 -4.98 19.78
N SER A 361 -18.78 -4.39 18.90
CA SER A 361 -18.37 -3.97 17.56
C SER A 361 -17.20 -2.99 17.61
N THR A 362 -17.26 -1.97 18.48
CA THR A 362 -16.22 -0.95 18.59
C THR A 362 -14.90 -1.52 19.11
N THR A 363 -14.96 -2.39 20.12
CA THR A 363 -13.78 -3.03 20.71
C THR A 363 -13.13 -4.00 19.73
N LEU A 364 -13.94 -4.85 19.06
CA LEU A 364 -13.46 -5.77 18.02
C LEU A 364 -12.83 -5.01 16.84
N ASN A 365 -13.47 -3.95 16.35
CA ASN A 365 -12.94 -3.18 15.22
C ASN A 365 -11.63 -2.47 15.58
N SER A 366 -11.49 -1.97 16.82
CA SER A 366 -10.25 -1.35 17.30
C SER A 366 -9.11 -2.36 17.39
N TYR A 367 -9.38 -3.54 17.95
CA TYR A 367 -8.41 -4.63 18.01
C TYR A 367 -8.00 -5.11 16.60
N ARG A 368 -8.98 -5.28 15.70
CA ARG A 368 -8.73 -5.63 14.30
C ARG A 368 -7.89 -4.59 13.56
N LEU A 369 -8.12 -3.30 13.81
CA LEU A 369 -7.33 -2.21 13.22
C LEU A 369 -5.87 -2.25 13.71
N LEU A 370 -5.66 -2.55 15.00
CA LEU A 370 -4.32 -2.74 15.57
C LEU A 370 -3.59 -3.91 14.90
N LEU A 371 -4.23 -5.08 14.79
CA LEU A 371 -3.65 -6.24 14.11
C LEU A 371 -3.35 -5.95 12.64
N LEU A 372 -4.23 -5.21 11.94
CA LEU A 372 -3.97 -4.79 10.57
C LEU A 372 -2.70 -3.93 10.48
N PHE A 373 -2.53 -2.98 11.40
CA PHE A 373 -1.34 -2.12 11.42
C PHE A 373 -0.07 -2.94 11.65
N LEU A 374 -0.09 -3.87 12.61
CA LEU A 374 1.03 -4.77 12.90
C LEU A 374 1.38 -5.61 11.67
N PHE A 375 0.38 -6.23 11.04
CA PHE A 375 0.57 -7.03 9.82
C PHE A 375 1.12 -6.21 8.64
N LEU A 376 0.62 -4.99 8.42
CA LEU A 376 1.15 -4.10 7.39
C LEU A 376 2.60 -3.69 7.68
N SER A 377 2.94 -3.49 8.96
CA SER A 377 4.31 -3.24 9.39
C SER A 377 5.21 -4.46 9.13
N GLU A 378 4.74 -5.69 9.35
CA GLU A 378 5.48 -6.92 9.01
C GLU A 378 5.74 -7.05 7.50
N ILE A 379 4.73 -6.79 6.67
CA ILE A 379 4.92 -6.75 5.20
C ILE A 379 5.98 -5.69 4.85
N GLY A 380 5.89 -4.51 5.47
CA GLY A 380 6.87 -3.44 5.29
C GLY A 380 8.28 -3.88 5.69
N PHE A 381 8.42 -4.54 6.83
CA PHE A 381 9.66 -5.11 7.33
C PHE A 381 10.25 -6.14 6.36
N PHE A 382 9.45 -7.11 5.91
CA PHE A 382 9.87 -8.11 4.93
C PHE A 382 10.35 -7.46 3.62
N PHE A 383 9.65 -6.42 3.16
CA PHE A 383 10.06 -5.66 1.98
C PHE A 383 11.43 -5.00 2.15
N VAL A 384 11.71 -4.42 3.32
CA VAL A 384 13.01 -3.82 3.64
C VAL A 384 14.10 -4.88 3.67
N VAL A 385 13.86 -6.03 4.31
CA VAL A 385 14.79 -7.18 4.32
C VAL A 385 15.12 -7.60 2.88
N LEU A 386 14.10 -7.93 2.09
CA LEU A 386 14.26 -8.41 0.72
C LEU A 386 14.98 -7.40 -0.17
N LYS A 387 14.61 -6.12 -0.08
CA LYS A 387 15.25 -5.03 -0.85
C LYS A 387 16.71 -4.84 -0.43
N SER A 388 17.01 -4.88 0.86
CA SER A 388 18.37 -4.70 1.38
C SER A 388 19.29 -5.85 0.97
N TYR A 389 18.80 -7.09 1.01
CA TYR A 389 19.52 -8.27 0.53
C TYR A 389 19.72 -8.23 -0.99
N THR A 390 18.67 -7.98 -1.76
CA THR A 390 18.73 -7.87 -3.23
C THR A 390 19.74 -6.80 -3.67
N TYR A 391 19.86 -5.71 -2.92
CA TYR A 391 20.83 -4.67 -3.17
C TYR A 391 22.28 -5.16 -3.02
N VAL A 392 22.60 -5.90 -1.96
CA VAL A 392 23.94 -6.49 -1.74
C VAL A 392 24.21 -7.57 -2.80
N LEU A 393 23.22 -8.40 -3.09
CA LEU A 393 23.30 -9.40 -4.16
C LEU A 393 23.62 -8.76 -5.51
N ALA A 394 22.95 -7.66 -5.86
CA ALA A 394 23.23 -6.93 -7.08
C ALA A 394 24.68 -6.40 -7.09
N ARG A 395 25.21 -5.88 -5.99
CA ARG A 395 26.62 -5.43 -5.93
C ARG A 395 27.59 -6.58 -6.20
N VAL A 396 27.35 -7.73 -5.58
CA VAL A 396 28.22 -8.90 -5.71
C VAL A 396 28.22 -9.45 -7.13
N LEU A 397 27.07 -9.48 -7.79
CA LEU A 397 26.91 -10.05 -9.14
C LEU A 397 27.39 -9.13 -10.26
N PHE A 398 27.32 -7.80 -10.05
CA PHE A 398 27.65 -6.81 -11.08
C PHE A 398 28.99 -6.10 -10.87
N SER A 399 29.72 -6.37 -9.78
CA SER A 399 31.05 -5.81 -9.55
C SER A 399 31.99 -6.06 -10.75
N SER A 400 32.61 -4.99 -11.23
CA SER A 400 33.46 -4.93 -12.42
C SER A 400 34.60 -5.95 -12.47
N ASP A 401 35.07 -6.39 -11.30
CA ASP A 401 36.22 -7.29 -11.19
C ASP A 401 35.95 -8.71 -11.72
N LYS A 402 34.69 -9.03 -12.05
CA LYS A 402 34.23 -10.38 -12.42
C LYS A 402 33.79 -10.54 -13.88
N GLY A 403 33.97 -9.54 -14.75
CA GLY A 403 33.80 -9.67 -16.21
C GLY A 403 32.94 -8.57 -16.88
N ASN A 404 32.47 -8.83 -18.11
CA ASN A 404 31.68 -7.91 -18.96
C ASN A 404 30.22 -7.72 -18.50
N THR A 405 29.93 -7.75 -17.20
CA THR A 405 28.58 -7.52 -16.67
C THR A 405 28.34 -6.01 -16.52
N PHE A 406 27.15 -5.56 -16.93
CA PHE A 406 26.75 -4.16 -16.83
C PHE A 406 25.32 -4.06 -16.28
N ALA A 407 25.06 -2.98 -15.56
CA ALA A 407 23.73 -2.61 -15.12
C ALA A 407 23.04 -1.79 -16.22
N THR A 408 21.83 -2.20 -16.63
CA THR A 408 20.99 -1.43 -17.55
C THR A 408 19.53 -1.51 -17.13
N LEU A 409 18.74 -0.48 -17.44
CA LEU A 409 17.30 -0.49 -17.21
C LEU A 409 16.54 -1.14 -18.36
N ALA A 410 17.15 -1.30 -19.54
CA ALA A 410 16.51 -1.87 -20.71
C ALA A 410 16.28 -3.38 -20.60
N GLU A 411 15.06 -3.84 -20.90
CA GLU A 411 14.69 -5.27 -20.92
C GLU A 411 15.25 -6.01 -22.15
N THR A 412 15.52 -5.26 -23.22
CA THR A 412 16.02 -5.73 -24.51
C THR A 412 17.29 -4.99 -24.87
N GLU A 413 18.25 -5.67 -25.49
CA GLU A 413 19.52 -5.08 -25.95
C GLU A 413 19.40 -4.45 -27.35
N LEU A 414 18.18 -4.10 -27.77
CA LEU A 414 17.97 -3.48 -29.07
C LEU A 414 18.54 -2.05 -29.07
N PRO A 415 19.26 -1.66 -30.13
CA PRO A 415 19.78 -0.30 -30.24
C PRO A 415 18.61 0.69 -30.28
N MET A 416 18.73 1.75 -29.50
CA MET A 416 17.76 2.85 -29.43
C MET A 416 18.36 4.06 -30.13
N ALA A 417 17.55 4.77 -30.93
CA ALA A 417 17.95 6.04 -31.50
C ALA A 417 18.37 7.00 -30.38
N HIS A 418 19.50 7.69 -30.56
CA HIS A 418 19.97 8.70 -29.62
C HIS A 418 19.75 10.08 -30.21
N GLY A 419 19.22 10.96 -29.38
CA GLY A 419 19.02 12.35 -29.68
C GLY A 419 20.28 13.18 -29.50
N LYS A 420 20.11 14.50 -29.45
CA LYS A 420 21.22 15.45 -29.24
C LYS A 420 21.15 16.02 -27.82
N ILE A 421 22.27 16.03 -27.12
CA ILE A 421 22.40 16.68 -25.83
C ILE A 421 23.19 17.97 -26.00
N SER A 422 22.69 19.08 -25.45
CA SER A 422 23.35 20.38 -25.49
C SER A 422 23.38 21.04 -24.12
N LEU A 423 24.55 21.59 -23.77
CA LEU A 423 24.74 22.39 -22.57
C LEU A 423 24.38 23.84 -22.88
N GLN A 424 23.49 24.42 -22.07
CA GLN A 424 22.97 25.78 -22.29
C GLN A 424 23.51 26.79 -21.27
N GLY A 425 24.27 26.33 -20.26
CA GLY A 425 24.81 27.18 -19.20
C GLY A 425 23.72 27.70 -18.26
N ALA A 426 23.93 28.86 -17.64
CA ALA A 426 23.02 29.42 -16.64
C ALA A 426 21.75 30.07 -17.22
N ASN A 427 21.75 30.39 -18.52
CA ASN A 427 20.62 31.04 -19.19
C ASN A 427 20.13 30.14 -20.31
N TYR A 428 18.89 29.66 -20.20
CA TYR A 428 18.26 28.87 -21.25
C TYR A 428 17.18 29.69 -21.95
N ARG A 429 17.20 29.70 -23.28
CA ARG A 429 16.26 30.44 -24.11
C ARG A 429 15.52 29.51 -25.04
N ILE A 430 14.19 29.50 -24.95
CA ILE A 430 13.33 28.91 -25.98
C ILE A 430 13.14 29.99 -27.04
N ALA A 431 13.72 29.77 -28.22
CA ALA A 431 13.73 30.75 -29.29
C ALA A 431 12.30 31.07 -29.77
N ASP A 432 12.11 32.30 -30.23
CA ASP A 432 10.87 32.78 -30.85
C ASP A 432 10.56 32.13 -32.20
N SER A 433 11.59 31.60 -32.86
CA SER A 433 11.49 30.81 -34.08
C SER A 433 10.91 29.41 -33.86
N GLU A 434 10.95 28.89 -32.63
CA GLU A 434 10.39 27.58 -32.33
C GLU A 434 8.86 27.61 -32.38
N ARG A 435 8.27 26.57 -32.98
CA ARG A 435 6.82 26.38 -33.05
C ARG A 435 6.41 25.23 -32.15
N GLY A 436 5.27 25.36 -31.47
CA GLY A 436 4.69 24.29 -30.67
C GLY A 436 4.25 24.76 -29.30
N HIS A 437 4.24 23.85 -28.32
CA HIS A 437 3.96 24.24 -26.95
C HIS A 437 4.89 23.51 -25.99
N TYR A 438 5.20 24.17 -24.88
CA TYR A 438 6.05 23.67 -23.81
C TYR A 438 5.25 23.58 -22.53
N PHE A 439 5.58 22.57 -21.72
CA PHE A 439 5.10 22.43 -20.36
C PHE A 439 6.27 22.66 -19.41
N VAL A 440 6.18 23.73 -18.64
CA VAL A 440 7.22 24.22 -17.74
C VAL A 440 6.81 23.97 -16.30
N SER A 441 7.73 23.47 -15.49
CA SER A 441 7.55 23.32 -14.05
C SER A 441 7.28 24.69 -13.40
N ARG A 442 6.27 24.76 -12.54
CA ARG A 442 5.88 26.01 -11.86
C ARG A 442 6.94 26.54 -10.88
N ARG A 443 7.96 25.75 -10.59
CA ARG A 443 9.13 26.19 -9.81
C ARG A 443 10.03 27.17 -10.58
N PHE A 444 9.83 27.26 -11.89
CA PHE A 444 10.54 28.17 -12.77
C PHE A 444 9.55 29.18 -13.31
N GLU A 445 9.83 30.45 -13.08
CA GLU A 445 9.06 31.56 -13.62
C GLU A 445 9.74 32.02 -14.92
N PRO A 446 9.17 31.70 -16.09
CA PRO A 446 9.72 32.14 -17.36
C PRO A 446 9.60 33.67 -17.50
N ALA A 447 10.62 34.32 -18.02
CA ALA A 447 10.52 35.69 -18.49
C ALA A 447 9.95 35.74 -19.92
N GLY A 448 9.30 36.85 -20.28
CA GLY A 448 8.86 37.12 -21.65
C GLY A 448 7.43 36.69 -22.01
N ARG A 449 6.81 35.73 -21.28
CA ARG A 449 5.41 35.34 -21.53
C ARG A 449 4.65 34.97 -20.27
N ALA A 450 3.37 35.34 -20.23
CA ALA A 450 2.46 34.94 -19.16
C ALA A 450 2.16 33.43 -19.23
N PRO A 451 2.38 32.68 -18.14
CA PRO A 451 2.12 31.24 -18.12
C PRO A 451 0.62 30.93 -18.00
N LYS A 452 0.14 29.90 -18.72
CA LYS A 452 -1.21 29.32 -18.52
C LYS A 452 -1.11 27.98 -17.78
N ILE A 453 -1.83 27.80 -16.69
CA ILE A 453 -1.79 26.53 -15.93
C ILE A 453 -2.39 25.39 -16.77
N ALA A 454 -1.72 24.23 -16.77
CA ALA A 454 -2.14 23.00 -17.40
C ALA A 454 -1.73 21.76 -16.57
N LEU A 455 -2.43 20.64 -16.80
CA LEU A 455 -2.18 19.34 -16.18
C LEU A 455 -1.79 18.32 -17.26
N PRO A 456 -0.59 18.44 -17.88
CA PRO A 456 -0.20 17.53 -18.96
C PRO A 456 -0.06 16.11 -18.40
N GLN A 457 -0.65 15.12 -19.07
CA GLN A 457 -0.47 13.69 -18.76
C GLN A 457 -0.66 13.35 -17.26
N TRP A 458 -1.72 13.89 -16.64
CA TRP A 458 -1.95 13.87 -15.19
C TRP A 458 -1.86 12.47 -14.54
N HIS A 459 -2.29 11.42 -15.23
CA HIS A 459 -2.26 10.05 -14.68
C HIS A 459 -0.84 9.45 -14.56
N VAL A 460 0.18 10.06 -15.19
CA VAL A 460 1.55 9.53 -15.18
C VAL A 460 2.36 10.11 -14.02
N GLY A 461 2.95 9.22 -13.21
CA GLY A 461 3.93 9.61 -12.20
C GLY A 461 3.35 10.42 -11.03
N MET A 462 2.05 10.32 -10.75
CA MET A 462 1.30 11.16 -9.81
C MET A 462 2.03 11.48 -8.51
N VAL A 463 2.41 10.47 -7.73
CA VAL A 463 3.10 10.67 -6.45
C VAL A 463 4.41 11.45 -6.62
N GLY A 464 5.21 11.10 -7.63
CA GLY A 464 6.47 11.81 -7.90
C GLY A 464 6.25 13.25 -8.34
N ARG A 465 5.17 13.52 -9.08
CA ARG A 465 4.80 14.87 -9.52
C ARG A 465 4.26 15.74 -8.40
N ILE A 466 3.49 15.17 -7.47
CA ILE A 466 3.04 15.87 -6.25
C ILE A 466 4.26 16.26 -5.41
N LEU A 467 5.15 15.30 -5.11
CA LEU A 467 6.35 15.55 -4.29
C LEU A 467 7.34 16.52 -4.95
N SER A 468 7.42 16.53 -6.29
CA SER A 468 8.26 17.48 -7.04
C SER A 468 7.53 18.77 -7.41
N GLY A 469 6.27 18.98 -7.01
CA GLY A 469 5.50 20.16 -7.39
C GLY A 469 5.29 20.32 -8.91
N THR A 470 5.40 19.25 -9.68
CA THR A 470 5.23 19.22 -11.15
C THR A 470 3.87 18.66 -11.58
N TRP A 471 2.93 18.51 -10.63
CA TRP A 471 1.55 18.09 -10.93
C TRP A 471 0.85 19.08 -11.86
N ALA A 472 0.90 20.37 -11.50
CA ALA A 472 0.49 21.48 -12.35
C ALA A 472 1.72 22.12 -13.01
N MET A 473 1.63 22.39 -14.30
CA MET A 473 2.68 22.98 -15.11
C MET A 473 2.16 24.23 -15.83
N ASN A 474 3.07 25.12 -16.20
CA ASN A 474 2.79 26.26 -17.05
C ASN A 474 2.90 25.84 -18.52
N ARG A 475 1.79 25.91 -19.25
CA ARG A 475 1.77 25.75 -20.71
C ARG A 475 2.16 27.05 -21.38
N LEU A 476 3.21 26.99 -22.17
CA LEU A 476 3.66 28.07 -23.04
C LEU A 476 3.36 27.67 -24.49
N ILE A 477 2.70 28.52 -25.24
CA ILE A 477 2.42 28.29 -26.66
C ILE A 477 3.40 29.15 -27.45
N MET A 478 4.23 28.51 -28.28
CA MET A 478 5.24 29.12 -29.15
C MET A 478 4.67 29.33 -30.55
N GLU A 479 4.45 30.59 -30.91
CA GLU A 479 3.93 31.06 -32.19
C GLU A 479 4.88 32.12 -32.75
N ALA A 480 4.97 32.20 -34.08
CA ALA A 480 5.79 33.19 -34.77
C ALA A 480 5.36 34.62 -34.39
N GLY A 481 6.33 35.51 -34.17
CA GLY A 481 6.08 36.91 -33.83
C GLY A 481 5.83 37.21 -32.36
N ARG A 482 5.87 36.21 -31.47
CA ARG A 482 5.80 36.40 -30.01
C ARG A 482 7.20 36.36 -29.39
N PRO A 483 7.47 37.10 -28.29
CA PRO A 483 8.81 37.20 -27.69
C PRO A 483 9.35 35.84 -27.24
N ALA A 484 10.66 35.65 -27.28
CA ALA A 484 11.30 34.44 -26.74
C ALA A 484 11.01 34.27 -25.25
N VAL A 485 11.24 33.05 -24.75
CA VAL A 485 11.09 32.74 -23.33
C VAL A 485 12.45 32.43 -22.74
N ASP A 486 12.82 33.19 -21.73
CA ASP A 486 14.12 33.07 -21.07
C ASP A 486 13.97 32.50 -19.66
N PHE A 487 14.88 31.59 -19.31
CA PHE A 487 15.05 31.01 -17.99
C PHE A 487 16.44 31.34 -17.49
N ASN A 488 16.51 32.05 -16.37
CA ASN A 488 17.77 32.39 -15.73
C ASN A 488 17.94 31.55 -14.46
N ALA A 489 19.05 30.86 -14.34
CA ALA A 489 19.41 30.12 -13.15
C ALA A 489 20.31 30.94 -12.23
N ALA A 490 20.33 30.60 -10.94
CA ALA A 490 21.31 31.13 -10.01
C ALA A 490 22.72 30.65 -10.37
N ILE A 491 23.75 31.34 -9.86
CA ILE A 491 25.15 30.99 -10.08
C ILE A 491 25.42 29.54 -9.67
N GLY A 492 26.15 28.79 -10.50
CA GLY A 492 26.50 27.38 -10.27
C GLY A 492 25.41 26.38 -10.65
N ILE A 493 24.37 26.82 -11.35
CA ILE A 493 23.32 25.97 -11.91
C ILE A 493 23.38 26.08 -13.44
N GLU A 494 23.36 24.93 -14.12
CA GLU A 494 23.34 24.86 -15.58
C GLU A 494 22.06 24.19 -16.08
N PHE A 495 21.58 24.63 -17.24
CA PHE A 495 20.53 23.97 -17.99
C PHE A 495 21.11 23.01 -19.02
N VAL A 496 20.45 21.86 -19.15
CA VAL A 496 20.76 20.84 -20.14
C VAL A 496 19.53 20.63 -20.99
N GLU A 497 19.68 20.78 -22.30
CA GLU A 497 18.64 20.45 -23.28
C GLU A 497 18.97 19.09 -23.90
N TRP A 498 18.03 18.16 -23.79
CA TRP A 498 18.07 16.86 -24.45
C TRP A 498 16.97 16.84 -25.52
N GLU A 499 17.38 16.93 -26.79
CA GLU A 499 16.51 16.79 -27.94
C GLU A 499 16.30 15.31 -28.23
N LEU A 500 15.12 14.79 -27.86
CA LEU A 500 14.79 13.37 -27.94
C LEU A 500 14.44 12.97 -29.38
N ALA A 501 15.09 11.93 -29.88
CA ALA A 501 14.71 11.28 -31.14
C ALA A 501 13.39 10.51 -31.00
N GLU A 502 12.75 10.17 -32.13
CA GLU A 502 11.54 9.37 -32.13
C GLU A 502 11.80 7.99 -31.50
N GLY A 503 11.01 7.64 -30.48
CA GLY A 503 11.16 6.38 -29.75
C GLY A 503 12.30 6.34 -28.72
N GLU A 504 13.14 7.38 -28.64
CA GLU A 504 14.14 7.52 -27.58
C GLU A 504 13.47 7.68 -26.23
N SER A 505 13.99 6.99 -25.20
CA SER A 505 13.48 7.02 -23.84
C SER A 505 14.60 7.42 -22.89
N VAL A 506 14.46 8.57 -22.24
CA VAL A 506 15.45 9.13 -21.31
C VAL A 506 14.91 9.11 -19.89
N ILE A 507 15.70 8.55 -18.98
CA ILE A 507 15.42 8.48 -17.56
C ILE A 507 15.94 9.76 -16.90
N PHE A 508 15.10 10.39 -16.09
CA PHE A 508 15.45 11.61 -15.37
C PHE A 508 14.71 11.70 -14.02
N SER A 509 15.12 12.65 -13.19
CA SER A 509 14.42 12.95 -11.94
C SER A 509 13.48 14.16 -12.10
N LEU A 510 12.23 14.01 -11.65
CA LEU A 510 11.26 15.11 -11.66
C LEU A 510 11.69 16.31 -10.79
N SER A 511 12.60 16.11 -9.84
CA SER A 511 13.19 17.21 -9.05
C SER A 511 13.99 18.21 -9.88
N ASP A 512 14.52 17.74 -11.00
CA ASP A 512 15.45 18.46 -11.86
C ASP A 512 14.80 18.83 -13.20
N PHE A 513 13.51 18.53 -13.35
CA PHE A 513 12.68 18.86 -14.50
C PHE A 513 12.39 20.36 -14.56
N VAL A 514 12.72 20.98 -15.70
CA VAL A 514 12.44 22.39 -15.97
C VAL A 514 11.29 22.50 -16.95
N ALA A 515 11.44 21.93 -18.15
CA ALA A 515 10.44 22.00 -19.20
C ALA A 515 10.48 20.77 -20.11
N MET A 516 9.41 20.55 -20.85
CA MET A 516 9.39 19.64 -22.01
C MET A 516 8.52 20.20 -23.11
N SER A 517 8.85 19.87 -24.35
CA SER A 517 7.94 20.09 -25.49
C SER A 517 6.68 19.23 -25.36
N GLY A 518 5.59 19.66 -25.99
CA GLY A 518 4.27 19.05 -25.85
C GLY A 518 4.14 17.64 -26.41
N GLU A 519 5.05 17.24 -27.29
CA GLU A 519 5.07 15.93 -27.95
C GLU A 519 5.68 14.83 -27.08
N VAL A 520 6.50 15.23 -26.09
CA VAL A 520 7.19 14.31 -25.18
C VAL A 520 6.19 13.57 -24.31
N LYS A 521 6.25 12.24 -24.34
CA LYS A 521 5.41 11.36 -23.52
C LYS A 521 6.14 10.98 -22.26
N LEU A 522 5.53 11.24 -21.11
CA LEU A 522 6.05 10.76 -19.83
C LEU A 522 5.60 9.33 -19.60
N LYS A 523 6.48 8.50 -19.05
CA LYS A 523 6.18 7.13 -18.64
C LYS A 523 6.79 6.85 -17.27
N ARG A 524 6.12 6.03 -16.47
CA ARG A 524 6.68 5.45 -15.26
C ARG A 524 7.17 4.04 -15.55
N ILE A 525 8.46 3.81 -15.35
CA ILE A 525 9.08 2.49 -15.46
C ILE A 525 9.21 1.92 -14.04
N VAL A 526 8.67 0.73 -13.84
CA VAL A 526 8.80 -0.01 -12.58
C VAL A 526 9.73 -1.19 -12.84
N SER A 527 10.89 -1.20 -12.19
CA SER A 527 11.87 -2.26 -12.35
C SER A 527 12.29 -2.76 -10.97
N LEU A 528 12.15 -4.06 -10.77
CA LEU A 528 12.66 -4.83 -9.62
C LEU A 528 13.91 -5.63 -9.99
N ARG A 529 14.49 -5.35 -11.15
CA ARG A 529 15.74 -5.95 -11.60
C ARG A 529 16.87 -5.59 -10.66
N MET A 530 17.77 -6.54 -10.38
CA MET A 530 18.96 -6.34 -9.57
C MET A 530 19.80 -5.18 -10.13
N GLU A 531 19.90 -5.08 -11.47
CA GLU A 531 20.53 -3.96 -12.18
C GLU A 531 19.95 -2.61 -11.75
N SER A 532 18.62 -2.50 -11.69
CA SER A 532 17.94 -1.27 -11.29
C SER A 532 18.04 -0.96 -9.79
N MET A 533 18.27 -1.97 -8.94
CA MET A 533 18.50 -1.76 -7.50
C MET A 533 19.83 -1.04 -7.24
N LEU A 534 20.84 -1.25 -8.10
CA LEU A 534 22.10 -0.50 -8.09
C LEU A 534 21.89 0.96 -8.48
N LEU A 535 20.90 1.22 -9.35
CA LEU A 535 20.36 2.55 -9.63
C LEU A 535 19.47 3.08 -8.48
N GLY A 536 19.46 2.45 -7.31
CA GLY A 536 18.91 2.96 -6.05
C GLY A 536 17.42 3.28 -6.02
N LYS A 537 16.67 2.94 -7.08
CA LYS A 537 15.25 3.26 -7.26
C LYS A 537 14.57 2.05 -7.92
N MET A 538 13.30 1.82 -7.57
CA MET A 538 12.43 0.86 -8.27
C MET A 538 11.51 1.55 -9.28
N PHE A 539 11.34 2.86 -9.12
CA PHE A 539 10.44 3.68 -9.90
C PHE A 539 11.24 4.76 -10.60
N PHE A 540 11.22 4.72 -11.93
CA PHE A 540 11.91 5.67 -12.79
C PHE A 540 10.87 6.47 -13.57
N THR A 541 11.14 7.75 -13.76
CA THR A 541 10.38 8.58 -14.69
C THR A 541 11.18 8.64 -15.98
N ALA A 542 10.51 8.37 -17.09
CA ALA A 542 11.09 8.40 -18.41
C ALA A 542 10.35 9.43 -19.28
N ALA A 543 11.08 10.16 -20.10
CA ALA A 543 10.56 10.98 -21.18
C ALA A 543 10.81 10.25 -22.50
N THR A 544 9.77 10.06 -23.30
CA THR A 544 9.85 9.40 -24.60
C THR A 544 9.58 10.41 -25.71
N GLY A 545 10.52 10.49 -26.66
CA GLY A 545 10.47 11.42 -27.78
C GLY A 545 9.45 11.07 -28.86
N PRO A 546 9.34 11.93 -29.90
CA PRO A 546 10.26 13.05 -30.18
C PRO A 546 10.03 14.30 -29.30
N GLY A 547 11.00 15.21 -29.31
CA GLY A 547 10.88 16.56 -28.75
C GLY A 547 11.92 16.91 -27.69
N LYS A 548 11.88 18.13 -27.14
CA LYS A 548 12.89 18.61 -26.19
C LYS A 548 12.52 18.32 -24.73
N LEU A 549 13.50 17.87 -23.95
CA LEU A 549 13.48 17.77 -22.49
C LEU A 549 14.54 18.70 -21.90
N ILE A 550 14.13 19.58 -20.98
CA ILE A 550 15.00 20.58 -20.38
C ILE A 550 15.15 20.24 -18.90
N LEU A 551 16.39 20.06 -18.46
CA LEU A 551 16.76 19.68 -17.11
C LEU A 551 17.66 20.75 -16.48
N ARG A 552 17.67 20.79 -15.16
CA ARG A 552 18.53 21.66 -14.36
C ARG A 552 19.55 20.83 -13.59
N SER A 553 20.84 21.13 -13.77
CA SER A 553 21.93 20.60 -12.94
C SER A 553 22.13 21.41 -11.66
N LYS A 554 22.75 20.81 -10.64
CA LYS A 554 23.16 21.49 -9.39
C LYS A 554 24.68 21.53 -9.33
N GLY A 555 25.30 22.25 -10.25
CA GLY A 555 26.73 22.23 -10.50
C GLY A 555 27.04 22.12 -11.99
N ASN A 556 28.33 22.09 -12.29
CA ASN A 556 28.82 21.89 -13.65
C ASN A 556 28.40 20.51 -14.20
N VAL A 557 28.18 20.44 -15.51
CA VAL A 557 27.75 19.22 -16.19
C VAL A 557 28.87 18.62 -17.03
N LEU A 558 29.01 17.30 -16.96
CA LEU A 558 29.78 16.47 -17.88
C LEU A 558 28.81 15.70 -18.77
N LEU A 559 29.13 15.68 -20.06
CA LEU A 559 28.39 14.91 -21.06
C LEU A 559 29.26 13.72 -21.47
N GLU A 560 28.73 12.51 -21.30
CA GLU A 560 29.41 11.27 -21.72
C GLU A 560 28.62 10.60 -22.85
N GLY A 561 29.33 9.95 -23.78
CA GLY A 561 28.71 9.21 -24.90
C GLY A 561 28.02 10.07 -25.96
N THR A 562 28.34 11.37 -26.03
CA THR A 562 27.78 12.29 -27.05
C THR A 562 28.87 13.12 -27.72
N SER A 563 28.62 13.52 -28.97
CA SER A 563 29.47 14.45 -29.72
C SER A 563 29.23 15.88 -29.20
N GLY A 564 30.08 16.38 -28.31
CA GLY A 564 29.98 17.73 -27.73
C GLY A 564 31.30 18.25 -27.14
N ASP A 565 31.32 19.52 -26.72
CA ASP A 565 32.56 20.25 -26.37
C ASP A 565 33.17 19.89 -25.00
N LYS A 566 32.47 19.11 -24.16
CA LYS A 566 32.95 18.63 -22.85
C LYS A 566 32.72 17.13 -22.68
N VAL A 567 33.31 16.33 -23.56
CA VAL A 567 33.40 14.87 -23.36
C VAL A 567 34.40 14.62 -22.23
N GLY A 568 33.88 14.28 -21.05
CA GLY A 568 34.73 13.79 -19.96
C GLY A 568 35.23 12.38 -20.28
N PRO A 569 36.41 11.95 -19.76
CA PRO A 569 36.73 10.53 -19.73
C PRO A 569 35.58 9.80 -19.00
N SER A 570 35.21 8.60 -19.46
CA SER A 570 34.20 7.76 -18.81
C SER A 570 34.55 7.62 -17.33
N THR A 571 33.88 8.41 -16.47
CA THR A 571 34.24 8.55 -15.06
C THR A 571 33.24 7.82 -14.20
N SER A 572 33.78 7.12 -13.20
CA SER A 572 32.97 6.45 -12.21
C SER A 572 32.39 7.48 -11.25
N VAL A 573 31.06 7.59 -11.22
CA VAL A 573 30.36 8.57 -10.39
C VAL A 573 29.31 7.90 -9.52
N PRO A 574 29.05 8.43 -8.31
CA PRO A 574 27.97 7.91 -7.49
C PRO A 574 26.64 8.20 -8.17
N GLN A 575 25.73 7.24 -8.07
CA GLN A 575 24.45 7.24 -8.79
C GLN A 575 23.60 8.52 -8.68
N HIS A 576 23.69 9.25 -7.57
CA HIS A 576 22.91 10.48 -7.36
C HIS A 576 23.43 11.69 -8.15
N ARG A 577 24.64 11.60 -8.71
CA ARG A 577 25.23 12.61 -9.61
C ARG A 577 24.81 12.44 -11.06
N ILE A 578 24.21 11.30 -11.41
CA ILE A 578 23.65 11.07 -12.74
C ILE A 578 22.31 11.79 -12.82
N LEU A 579 22.25 12.84 -13.64
CA LEU A 579 21.08 13.70 -13.81
C LEU A 579 20.04 13.03 -14.71
N ALA A 580 20.49 12.53 -15.86
CA ALA A 580 19.69 11.82 -16.84
C ALA A 580 20.54 10.87 -17.68
N TRP A 581 19.92 9.82 -18.21
CA TRP A 581 20.57 8.84 -19.08
C TRP A 581 19.55 8.18 -19.99
N GLN A 582 19.99 7.64 -21.12
CA GLN A 582 19.12 6.88 -22.01
C GLN A 582 18.72 5.54 -21.36
N GLN A 583 17.51 5.03 -21.59
CA GLN A 583 17.04 3.80 -20.95
C GLN A 583 17.95 2.58 -21.21
N HIS A 584 18.62 2.56 -22.36
CA HIS A 584 19.54 1.48 -22.78
C HIS A 584 20.99 1.71 -22.35
N THR A 585 21.32 2.84 -21.71
CA THR A 585 22.66 3.07 -21.18
C THR A 585 23.08 1.92 -20.27
N ARG A 586 24.30 1.44 -20.49
CA ARG A 586 24.95 0.39 -19.74
C ARG A 586 25.94 1.04 -18.79
N PHE A 587 25.86 0.66 -17.53
CA PHE A 587 26.75 1.13 -16.49
C PHE A 587 27.62 -0.02 -15.99
N LEU A 588 28.93 0.17 -16.03
CA LEU A 588 29.87 -0.62 -15.26
C LEU A 588 29.72 -0.23 -13.79
N VAL A 589 29.68 -1.25 -12.94
CA VAL A 589 29.41 -1.09 -11.52
C VAL A 589 30.72 -1.26 -10.78
N GLU A 590 31.22 -0.15 -10.23
CA GLU A 590 32.44 -0.12 -9.44
C GLU A 590 32.05 -0.06 -7.97
N SER A 591 32.33 -1.16 -7.27
CA SER A 591 32.04 -1.33 -5.85
C SER A 591 33.05 -2.28 -5.24
N GLU A 592 33.72 -1.81 -4.20
CA GLU A 592 34.47 -2.65 -3.28
C GLU A 592 33.52 -3.62 -2.57
N LEU A 593 33.94 -4.86 -2.39
CA LEU A 593 33.13 -5.95 -1.83
C LEU A 593 33.47 -6.30 -0.38
N ASN A 594 34.13 -5.41 0.34
CA ASN A 594 34.38 -5.59 1.77
C ASN A 594 33.14 -5.24 2.61
N VAL A 595 32.99 -5.87 3.77
CA VAL A 595 31.82 -5.65 4.65
C VAL A 595 31.60 -4.17 4.97
N LEU A 596 32.66 -3.44 5.33
CA LEU A 596 32.58 -2.02 5.65
C LEU A 596 32.13 -1.18 4.44
N ASP A 597 32.66 -1.47 3.26
CA ASP A 597 32.29 -0.75 2.02
C ASP A 597 30.86 -1.06 1.58
N VAL A 598 30.40 -2.29 1.74
CA VAL A 598 29.01 -2.65 1.48
C VAL A 598 28.06 -1.87 2.39
N PHE A 599 28.44 -1.67 3.65
CA PHE A 599 27.64 -0.95 4.66
C PHE A 599 27.65 0.56 4.48
N PHE A 600 28.82 1.16 4.30
CA PHE A 600 29.01 2.61 4.39
C PHE A 600 29.28 3.27 3.04
N SER A 601 29.82 2.55 2.07
CA SER A 601 30.16 3.11 0.76
C SER A 601 29.01 2.91 -0.23
N GLY A 602 28.74 3.91 -1.05
CA GLY A 602 27.77 3.83 -2.16
C GLY A 602 28.31 3.02 -3.34
N VAL A 603 27.44 2.74 -4.32
CA VAL A 603 27.86 2.18 -5.60
C VAL A 603 28.25 3.32 -6.54
N TYR A 604 29.37 3.15 -7.23
CA TYR A 604 29.76 4.02 -8.32
C TYR A 604 29.40 3.36 -9.66
N LEU A 605 28.99 4.19 -10.59
CA LEU A 605 28.52 3.80 -11.89
C LEU A 605 29.33 4.56 -12.92
N ARG A 606 29.92 3.81 -13.84
CA ARG A 606 30.65 4.35 -14.98
C ARG A 606 29.89 3.97 -16.25
N PRO A 607 29.33 4.92 -17.02
CA PRO A 607 28.63 4.56 -18.25
C PRO A 607 29.63 4.03 -19.28
N MET A 608 29.20 3.07 -20.08
CA MET A 608 30.04 2.54 -21.15
C MET A 608 30.25 3.58 -22.26
N ASP A 609 31.39 3.48 -22.96
CA ASP A 609 31.73 4.38 -24.04
C ASP A 609 30.64 4.41 -25.12
N GLY A 610 30.19 5.62 -25.47
CA GLY A 610 29.14 5.85 -26.46
C GLY A 610 27.71 5.83 -25.93
N ASP A 611 27.48 5.48 -24.65
CA ASP A 611 26.14 5.47 -24.08
C ASP A 611 25.77 6.86 -23.49
N PRO A 612 24.77 7.59 -24.03
CA PRO A 612 24.48 8.97 -23.66
C PRO A 612 24.08 9.14 -22.19
N THR A 613 24.84 9.96 -21.47
CA THR A 613 24.62 10.22 -20.04
C THR A 613 24.94 11.66 -19.67
N VAL A 614 24.13 12.26 -18.80
CA VAL A 614 24.32 13.59 -18.24
C VAL A 614 24.68 13.48 -16.77
N ILE A 615 25.88 13.94 -16.42
CA ILE A 615 26.44 13.80 -15.07
C ILE A 615 26.69 15.20 -14.49
N ASN A 616 26.35 15.39 -13.23
CA ASN A 616 26.70 16.58 -12.48
C ASN A 616 28.09 16.39 -11.85
N SER A 617 29.10 17.17 -12.27
CA SER A 617 30.49 17.02 -11.81
C SER A 617 30.72 17.55 -10.40
N ASP A 618 30.01 18.62 -10.03
CA ASP A 618 30.39 19.44 -8.88
C ASP A 618 29.42 19.29 -7.71
N GLN A 619 28.51 18.32 -7.78
CA GLN A 619 27.55 18.11 -6.71
C GLN A 619 28.26 17.56 -5.46
N THR A 620 28.60 18.47 -4.54
CA THR A 620 29.00 18.11 -3.19
C THR A 620 27.78 17.58 -2.45
N GLY A 621 27.78 16.28 -2.14
CA GLY A 621 26.74 15.64 -1.36
C GLY A 621 27.36 14.79 -0.25
N LYS A 622 26.62 14.58 0.84
CA LYS A 622 27.00 13.53 1.81
C LYS A 622 27.13 12.23 1.03
N ALA A 623 28.29 11.57 1.13
CA ALA A 623 28.48 10.23 0.60
C ALA A 623 27.29 9.38 1.05
N ARG A 624 26.49 8.88 0.09
CA ARG A 624 25.32 8.08 0.45
C ARG A 624 25.83 6.78 1.06
N SER A 625 25.28 6.43 2.21
CA SER A 625 25.57 5.17 2.89
C SER A 625 25.14 4.00 2.01
N GLY A 626 25.89 2.90 2.10
CA GLY A 626 25.61 1.62 1.45
C GLY A 626 24.35 0.96 1.99
N ILE A 627 24.42 -0.29 2.43
CA ILE A 627 23.27 -0.95 3.06
C ILE A 627 22.87 -0.28 4.40
N GLY A 628 23.78 0.45 5.07
CA GLY A 628 23.49 1.13 6.33
C GLY A 628 22.30 2.11 6.29
N ARG A 629 21.92 2.61 5.11
CA ARG A 629 20.69 3.41 4.94
C ARG A 629 19.40 2.66 5.33
N PHE A 630 19.41 1.33 5.28
CA PHE A 630 18.26 0.50 5.64
C PHE A 630 18.13 0.30 7.15
N PHE A 631 19.18 0.58 7.93
CA PHE A 631 19.18 0.44 9.39
C PHE A 631 18.00 1.17 10.05
N TRP A 632 17.77 2.43 9.65
CA TRP A 632 16.67 3.24 10.17
C TRP A 632 15.28 2.69 9.83
N HIS A 633 15.16 1.98 8.71
CA HIS A 633 13.89 1.36 8.31
C HIS A 633 13.57 0.09 9.11
N PHE A 634 14.53 -0.48 9.83
CA PHE A 634 14.32 -1.59 10.77
C PHE A 634 14.01 -1.12 12.19
N LEU A 635 14.43 0.10 12.55
CA LEU A 635 14.22 0.66 13.89
C LEU A 635 12.88 1.39 14.06
N LEU A 636 12.30 1.87 12.96
CA LEU A 636 11.00 2.53 12.98
C LEU A 636 9.93 1.54 12.52
N PRO A 637 8.82 1.37 13.26
CA PRO A 637 7.64 0.72 12.71
C PRO A 637 7.19 1.53 11.48
N ASN A 638 7.21 0.91 10.30
CA ASN A 638 6.94 1.59 9.02
C ASN A 638 5.45 1.79 8.76
#